data_AF-A0A9P0AGD1-F1
#
_entry.id   AF-A0A9P0AGD1-F1
#
_cell.length_a   1.000
_cell.length_b   1.000
_cell.length_c   1.000
_cell.angle_alpha   90.00
_cell.angle_beta   90.00
_cell.angle_gamma   90.00
#
_symmetry.space_group_name_H-M   'P 1'
#
loop_
_entity.id
_entity.type
_entity.pdbx_description
1 polymer ?
#
loop_
_entity_poly.entity_id
_entity_poly.type
_entity_poly.pdbx_seq_one_letter_code
_entity_poly.pdbx_strand_id
1 'polypeptide(L)'
;MVSTLKKDNESICLSGSKSCVTDSEHKPPQKLTVFFRESRSLTLYWFLAFFRILLTFIPQKGYIHPDEFFQTTEVVAGDILSIEAQIPWEFNSTFPVRNVVLPYLVVGTPIWFWQLLQNLDLIRPISTYTLLVLPRLVCCLISFINDYSLYRICLLEDEEYRTRLLAFASSYVIIIYATRTFTNAFELALVSLMLYVVSDCIICSNKVLKEQEEIDKQYSTAKDIRLRVELSRRRKRLPSHSLSHCFTIATITVIGVFNRPTFIGFAFPPIFFWLQRGLNSLGFSHFHLRLFLLVISSLPALLIFIFVDSIYYGTLNTLDFVKNGLMLRQFVVTPFNFILYNIDSSNLSNHGLHPRFTHLLVNVPLLYGILGATTLFSLLNIFKSILTRKWHHLPRTDNVYGLMLASILVPVGLLSIFPHQEPRFLLPVTVPIVFLYSFCIQERRNVYVSDGSGRLRRFKNIKEKKNIRQMFRASWFLFNACFILFYGFVHQGGIYPLLDHLSKEVKSKPRLTHIHLVTSHIYSLPVSFLQIESSKKIHQLENSKLRYVKTKDFHLYELGSIEKAEVPYLLESIIMKAESEKAKKHLKYKVYYSLPYSKLHELNTILHGHNLTFTIDYSSSFHISTEAMPRLKTNHKCLTFSNVQTWLHSFKNGVLNSSLSENFFSFFTDNFYECYSVIQDLNKQFGLVLIQVSKHLHA
;
A
#
# COMPACT_ATOMS: atom_id res chain seq x y z
N MET A 1 3.31 -6.38 -35.76
CA MET A 1 3.49 -5.46 -36.90
C MET A 1 3.39 -4.04 -36.40
N VAL A 2 4.49 -3.30 -36.50
CA VAL A 2 4.62 -1.89 -36.11
C VAL A 2 3.86 -1.04 -37.14
N SER A 3 2.92 -0.21 -36.70
CA SER A 3 2.40 0.88 -37.53
C SER A 3 2.54 2.21 -36.79
N THR A 4 3.50 2.98 -37.28
CA THR A 4 3.75 4.38 -37.01
C THR A 4 2.62 5.22 -37.61
N LEU A 5 1.71 5.73 -36.77
CA LEU A 5 0.80 6.81 -37.16
C LEU A 5 1.48 8.15 -36.90
N LYS A 6 1.94 8.75 -38.00
CA LYS A 6 2.36 10.14 -38.11
C LYS A 6 1.25 11.06 -37.55
N LYS A 7 1.65 11.99 -36.69
CA LYS A 7 0.84 13.15 -36.29
C LYS A 7 0.86 14.15 -37.43
N ASP A 8 -0.20 14.21 -38.22
CA ASP A 8 -0.49 15.36 -39.05
C ASP A 8 -1.48 16.27 -38.32
N ASN A 9 -1.03 17.49 -38.05
CA ASN A 9 -1.84 18.58 -37.52
C ASN A 9 -2.77 19.06 -38.64
N GLU A 10 -4.01 18.56 -38.69
CA GLU A 10 -5.04 19.15 -39.53
C GLU A 10 -6.08 19.88 -38.68
N SER A 11 -6.11 21.20 -38.88
CA SER A 11 -7.18 22.09 -38.47
C SER A 11 -8.46 21.72 -39.21
N ILE A 12 -9.46 21.20 -38.51
CA ILE A 12 -10.79 20.96 -39.05
C ILE A 12 -11.43 22.31 -39.39
N CYS A 13 -11.56 22.60 -40.70
CA CYS A 13 -12.41 23.67 -41.21
C CYS A 13 -13.75 23.06 -41.65
N LEU A 14 -14.83 23.41 -40.94
CA LEU A 14 -16.20 23.17 -41.40
C LEU A 14 -16.62 24.33 -42.30
N SER A 15 -16.68 24.13 -43.61
CA SER A 15 -17.33 25.05 -44.55
C SER A 15 -18.60 24.42 -45.10
N GLY A 16 -19.76 24.94 -44.70
CA GLY A 16 -21.05 24.55 -45.24
C GLY A 16 -22.04 25.70 -45.15
N SER A 17 -22.12 26.51 -46.21
CA SER A 17 -23.32 27.18 -46.74
C SER A 17 -22.91 28.32 -47.68
N LYS A 18 -23.32 28.21 -48.95
CA LYS A 18 -23.37 29.34 -49.88
C LYS A 18 -24.77 29.94 -49.81
N SER A 19 -24.90 31.15 -49.29
CA SER A 19 -25.94 32.09 -49.70
C SER A 19 -25.36 33.50 -49.61
N CYS A 20 -25.24 34.15 -50.75
CA CYS A 20 -24.80 35.53 -50.87
C CYS A 20 -25.84 36.47 -50.25
N VAL A 21 -25.40 37.33 -49.33
CA VAL A 21 -25.99 38.64 -49.05
C VAL A 21 -24.84 39.60 -48.76
N THR A 22 -24.74 40.64 -49.56
CA THR A 22 -23.89 41.82 -49.37
C THR A 22 -24.55 42.75 -48.35
N ASP A 23 -23.84 43.17 -47.30
CA ASP A 23 -23.67 44.58 -46.90
C ASP A 23 -23.20 44.77 -45.45
N SER A 24 -22.42 45.84 -45.30
CA SER A 24 -22.00 46.56 -44.08
C SER A 24 -20.79 46.04 -43.28
N GLU A 25 -19.93 47.01 -42.97
CA GLU A 25 -18.65 46.92 -42.28
C GLU A 25 -18.76 46.23 -40.91
N HIS A 26 -18.15 45.06 -40.75
CA HIS A 26 -17.65 44.58 -39.46
C HIS A 26 -16.27 43.96 -39.66
N LYS A 27 -15.24 44.58 -39.08
CA LYS A 27 -13.89 44.00 -38.99
C LYS A 27 -14.02 42.57 -38.44
N PRO A 28 -13.38 41.56 -39.05
CA PRO A 28 -13.45 40.19 -38.53
C PRO A 28 -12.91 40.16 -37.11
N PRO A 29 -13.50 39.38 -36.18
CA PRO A 29 -12.95 39.23 -34.85
C PRO A 29 -11.53 38.69 -34.99
N GLN A 30 -10.54 39.42 -34.45
CA GLN A 30 -9.15 38.97 -34.42
C GLN A 30 -9.13 37.59 -33.75
N LYS A 31 -8.76 36.55 -34.52
CA LYS A 31 -8.59 35.18 -34.02
C LYS A 31 -7.48 35.18 -32.98
N LEU A 32 -7.88 35.23 -31.71
CA LEU A 32 -6.98 35.12 -30.57
C LEU A 32 -6.42 33.69 -30.54
N THR A 33 -5.21 33.48 -31.06
CA THR A 33 -4.53 32.19 -31.00
C THR A 33 -3.86 32.03 -29.63
N VAL A 34 -4.37 31.09 -28.84
CA VAL A 34 -3.83 30.76 -27.51
C VAL A 34 -2.80 29.64 -27.67
N PHE A 35 -1.55 29.93 -27.32
CA PHE A 35 -0.47 28.94 -27.36
C PHE A 35 -0.23 28.39 -25.95
N PHE A 36 -0.35 27.08 -25.79
CA PHE A 36 0.12 26.37 -24.60
C PHE A 36 1.52 25.84 -24.89
N ARG A 37 2.55 26.35 -24.21
CA ARG A 37 3.89 25.73 -24.28
C ARG A 37 3.86 24.40 -23.53
N GLU A 38 3.85 23.30 -24.28
CA GLU A 38 4.10 21.96 -23.75
C GLU A 38 5.59 21.72 -23.58
N SER A 39 6.04 21.47 -22.34
CA SER A 39 7.03 20.43 -22.05
C SER A 39 7.29 20.36 -20.54
N ARG A 40 6.38 19.75 -19.77
CA ARG A 40 6.83 19.18 -18.49
C ARG A 40 7.59 17.90 -18.80
N SER A 41 8.88 17.89 -18.49
CA SER A 41 9.66 16.67 -18.57
C SER A 41 9.15 15.64 -17.56
N LEU A 42 9.19 14.36 -17.92
CA LEU A 42 8.95 13.24 -16.99
C LEU A 42 10.14 12.99 -16.06
N THR A 43 11.20 13.81 -16.12
CA THR A 43 12.41 13.65 -15.30
C THR A 43 12.11 13.49 -13.81
N LEU A 44 11.21 14.30 -13.23
CA LEU A 44 10.86 14.20 -11.81
C LEU A 44 10.14 12.89 -11.47
N TYR A 45 9.29 12.40 -12.38
CA TYR A 45 8.63 11.11 -12.20
C TYR A 45 9.67 9.98 -12.20
N TRP A 46 10.59 9.97 -13.17
CA TRP A 46 11.64 8.96 -13.24
C TRP A 46 12.58 9.01 -12.04
N PHE A 47 12.89 10.21 -11.53
CA PHE A 47 13.63 10.38 -10.29
C PHE A 47 12.89 9.74 -9.10
N LEU A 48 11.59 9.99 -8.95
CA LEU A 48 10.78 9.38 -7.87
C LEU A 48 10.61 7.87 -8.04
N ALA A 49 10.48 7.39 -9.28
CA ALA A 49 10.45 5.95 -9.58
C ALA A 49 11.76 5.27 -9.20
N PHE A 50 12.91 5.88 -9.53
CA PHE A 50 14.21 5.42 -9.11
C PHE A 50 14.38 5.50 -7.58
N PHE A 51 13.95 6.60 -6.97
CA PHE A 51 13.97 6.78 -5.52
C PHE A 51 13.15 5.70 -4.79
N ARG A 52 11.98 5.34 -5.32
CA ARG A 52 11.16 4.22 -4.82
C ARG A 52 11.92 2.89 -4.84
N ILE A 53 12.62 2.57 -5.94
CA ILE A 53 13.46 1.37 -6.03
C ILE A 53 14.64 1.44 -5.06
N LEU A 54 15.36 2.57 -5.03
CA LEU A 54 16.48 2.79 -4.11
C LEU A 54 16.06 2.62 -2.65
N LEU A 55 14.90 3.17 -2.29
CA LEU A 55 14.30 3.00 -0.98
C LEU A 55 13.89 1.57 -0.66
N THR A 56 13.84 0.63 -1.60
CA THR A 56 13.64 -0.80 -1.23
C THR A 56 14.93 -1.48 -0.84
N PHE A 57 16.05 -1.10 -1.46
CA PHE A 57 17.39 -1.57 -1.08
C PHE A 57 17.88 -0.94 0.23
N ILE A 58 17.46 0.29 0.52
CA ILE A 58 17.57 0.83 1.87
C ILE A 58 16.43 0.19 2.67
N PRO A 59 16.67 -0.68 3.65
CA PRO A 59 15.67 -1.65 4.14
C PRO A 59 14.45 -1.07 4.88
N GLN A 60 14.12 0.23 4.75
CA GLN A 60 12.97 0.93 5.36
C GLN A 60 12.62 0.33 6.72
N LYS A 61 13.45 0.63 7.72
CA LYS A 61 13.44 -0.06 9.01
C LYS A 61 12.09 0.03 9.74
N GLY A 62 11.26 1.02 9.42
CA GLY A 62 9.95 1.19 10.01
C GLY A 62 9.06 -0.03 9.78
N TYR A 63 8.28 -0.41 10.79
CA TYR A 63 7.41 -1.58 10.78
C TYR A 63 5.98 -1.12 11.02
N ILE A 64 5.20 -1.06 9.93
CA ILE A 64 3.88 -0.40 9.95
C ILE A 64 2.84 -1.24 10.67
N HIS A 65 2.83 -2.55 10.41
CA HIS A 65 1.86 -3.48 10.99
C HIS A 65 2.33 -4.94 10.85
N PRO A 66 2.08 -5.82 11.84
CA PRO A 66 2.39 -7.25 11.79
C PRO A 66 2.07 -8.02 10.51
N ASP A 67 0.88 -7.83 9.93
CA ASP A 67 0.49 -8.46 8.67
C ASP A 67 1.46 -8.27 7.50
N GLU A 68 2.38 -7.30 7.54
CA GLU A 68 3.47 -7.20 6.56
C GLU A 68 4.24 -8.53 6.46
N PHE A 69 4.45 -9.23 7.58
CA PHE A 69 5.21 -10.47 7.63
C PHE A 69 4.32 -11.68 7.90
N PHE A 70 3.38 -11.58 8.85
CA PHE A 70 2.57 -12.72 9.29
C PHE A 70 1.52 -13.16 8.26
N GLN A 71 1.12 -12.31 7.30
CA GLN A 71 0.24 -12.73 6.20
C GLN A 71 1.00 -13.21 4.95
N THR A 72 2.33 -13.11 4.94
CA THR A 72 3.16 -13.38 3.75
C THR A 72 4.50 -14.03 4.12
N THR A 73 5.52 -13.23 4.44
CA THR A 73 6.92 -13.66 4.53
C THR A 73 7.18 -14.72 5.60
N GLU A 74 6.59 -14.58 6.79
CA GLU A 74 6.82 -15.49 7.93
C GLU A 74 6.42 -16.93 7.58
N VAL A 75 5.23 -17.10 7.00
CA VAL A 75 4.68 -18.41 6.63
C VAL A 75 5.53 -19.06 5.54
N VAL A 76 5.75 -18.33 4.44
CA VAL A 76 6.43 -18.87 3.26
C VAL A 76 7.91 -19.15 3.52
N ALA A 77 8.57 -18.29 4.31
CA ALA A 77 9.97 -18.50 4.68
C ALA A 77 10.14 -19.73 5.58
N GLY A 78 9.23 -19.93 6.55
CA GLY A 78 9.20 -21.13 7.39
C GLY A 78 9.11 -22.41 6.56
N ASP A 79 8.19 -22.44 5.60
CA ASP A 79 7.92 -23.61 4.77
C ASP A 79 9.08 -23.93 3.80
N ILE A 80 9.61 -22.93 3.09
CA ILE A 80 10.64 -23.14 2.05
C ILE A 80 12.03 -23.34 2.65
N LEU A 81 12.39 -22.55 3.68
CA LEU A 81 13.73 -22.60 4.28
C LEU A 81 13.84 -23.63 5.41
N SER A 82 12.72 -24.26 5.80
CA SER A 82 12.66 -25.15 6.96
C SER A 82 13.16 -24.48 8.25
N ILE A 83 12.90 -23.19 8.41
CA ILE A 83 13.27 -22.40 9.58
C ILE A 83 12.10 -22.31 10.56
N GLU A 84 12.40 -21.97 11.81
CA GLU A 84 11.38 -21.70 12.81
C GLU A 84 10.58 -20.45 12.40
N ALA A 85 9.27 -20.62 12.34
CA ALA A 85 8.32 -19.58 11.98
C ALA A 85 7.03 -19.76 12.78
N GLN A 86 6.37 -18.65 13.08
CA GLN A 86 5.06 -18.65 13.74
C GLN A 86 3.96 -18.69 12.68
N ILE A 87 3.29 -19.83 12.57
CA ILE A 87 2.13 -19.99 11.70
C ILE A 87 0.94 -19.23 12.34
N PRO A 88 0.40 -18.19 11.67
CA PRO A 88 -0.74 -17.46 12.20
C PRO A 88 -2.01 -18.30 12.10
N TRP A 89 -3.01 -17.94 12.91
CA TRP A 89 -4.33 -18.56 12.90
C TRP A 89 -4.98 -18.55 11.50
N GLU A 90 -4.65 -17.56 10.66
CA GLU A 90 -5.19 -17.43 9.30
C GLU A 90 -4.82 -18.60 8.36
N PHE A 91 -3.67 -19.24 8.61
CA PHE A 91 -3.13 -20.38 7.87
C PHE A 91 -3.25 -21.69 8.66
N ASN A 92 -4.15 -21.75 9.64
CA ASN A 92 -4.40 -22.97 10.39
C ASN A 92 -5.05 -24.03 9.48
N SER A 93 -4.49 -25.24 9.43
CA SER A 93 -4.98 -26.35 8.60
C SER A 93 -6.36 -26.85 9.00
N THR A 94 -6.79 -26.64 10.25
CA THR A 94 -8.12 -27.07 10.72
C THR A 94 -9.25 -26.20 10.17
N PHE A 95 -9.02 -24.90 10.01
CA PHE A 95 -9.98 -23.96 9.45
C PHE A 95 -9.25 -22.87 8.64
N PRO A 96 -8.80 -23.19 7.43
CA PRO A 96 -7.99 -22.29 6.62
C PRO A 96 -8.83 -21.13 6.08
N VAL A 97 -8.43 -19.90 6.37
CA VAL A 97 -9.15 -18.68 5.94
C VAL A 97 -8.34 -17.82 4.96
N ARG A 98 -7.04 -18.08 4.80
CA ARG A 98 -6.16 -17.33 3.89
C ARG A 98 -5.65 -18.21 2.75
N ASN A 99 -5.67 -17.66 1.55
CA ASN A 99 -5.08 -18.31 0.38
C ASN A 99 -3.55 -18.28 0.43
N VAL A 100 -2.91 -19.36 -0.02
CA VAL A 100 -1.45 -19.52 0.00
C VAL A 100 -0.77 -19.10 -1.32
N VAL A 101 -1.52 -19.07 -2.43
CA VAL A 101 -0.99 -18.90 -3.79
C VAL A 101 -0.23 -17.59 -3.93
N LEU A 102 -0.83 -16.47 -3.53
CA LEU A 102 -0.21 -15.14 -3.67
C LEU A 102 1.03 -14.96 -2.78
N PRO A 103 1.00 -15.30 -1.48
CA PRO A 103 2.20 -15.34 -0.66
C PRO A 103 3.35 -16.15 -1.29
N TYR A 104 3.08 -17.35 -1.79
CA TYR A 104 4.10 -18.18 -2.44
C TYR A 104 4.58 -17.60 -3.76
N LEU A 105 3.71 -16.98 -4.55
CA LEU A 105 4.12 -16.32 -5.79
C LEU A 105 5.11 -15.19 -5.50
N VAL A 106 4.84 -14.37 -4.48
CA VAL A 106 5.60 -13.13 -4.21
C VAL A 106 6.83 -13.35 -3.34
N VAL A 107 6.73 -14.21 -2.33
CA VAL A 107 7.84 -14.51 -1.41
C VAL A 107 8.53 -15.80 -1.80
N GLY A 108 7.75 -16.83 -2.17
CA GLY A 108 8.28 -18.16 -2.38
C GLY A 108 9.09 -18.30 -3.65
N THR A 109 8.57 -17.82 -4.78
CA THR A 109 9.29 -17.90 -6.06
C THR A 109 10.64 -17.18 -6.05
N PRO A 110 10.78 -15.97 -5.45
CA PRO A 110 12.08 -15.31 -5.39
C PRO A 110 13.04 -16.00 -4.42
N ILE A 111 12.57 -16.50 -3.27
CA ILE A 111 13.41 -17.24 -2.32
C ILE A 111 13.90 -18.54 -2.96
N TRP A 112 13.03 -19.28 -3.64
CA TRP A 112 13.41 -20.50 -4.35
C TRP A 112 14.46 -20.24 -5.42
N PHE A 113 14.28 -19.18 -6.21
CA PHE A 113 15.26 -18.77 -7.21
C PHE A 113 16.59 -18.34 -6.57
N TRP A 114 16.54 -17.67 -5.42
CA TRP A 114 17.73 -17.33 -4.64
C TRP A 114 18.47 -18.58 -4.16
N GLN A 115 17.76 -19.58 -3.65
CA GLN A 115 18.35 -20.86 -3.25
C GLN A 115 18.98 -21.60 -4.44
N LEU A 116 18.34 -21.56 -5.61
CA LEU A 116 18.90 -22.13 -6.83
C LEU A 116 20.24 -21.48 -7.19
N LEU A 117 20.32 -20.15 -7.14
CA LEU A 117 21.58 -19.42 -7.41
C LEU A 117 22.64 -19.62 -6.32
N GLN A 118 22.20 -19.80 -5.07
CA GLN A 118 23.09 -20.17 -3.96
C GLN A 118 23.70 -21.56 -4.17
N ASN A 119 22.90 -22.55 -4.62
CA ASN A 119 23.39 -23.89 -4.91
C ASN A 119 24.36 -23.94 -6.10
N LEU A 120 24.36 -22.89 -6.93
CA LEU A 120 25.33 -22.69 -8.02
C LEU A 120 26.54 -21.81 -7.58
N ASP A 121 26.67 -21.50 -6.29
CA ASP A 121 27.70 -20.63 -5.70
C ASP A 121 27.80 -19.23 -6.31
N LEU A 122 26.73 -18.73 -6.95
CA LEU A 122 26.71 -17.42 -7.62
C LEU A 122 26.41 -16.26 -6.66
N ILE A 123 25.73 -16.53 -5.54
CA ILE A 123 25.20 -15.52 -4.62
C ILE A 123 25.39 -15.96 -3.16
N ARG A 124 25.48 -14.97 -2.26
CA ARG A 124 25.58 -15.18 -0.80
C ARG A 124 24.36 -15.91 -0.23
N PRO A 125 24.54 -16.67 0.87
CA PRO A 125 23.44 -17.27 1.62
C PRO A 125 22.38 -16.24 2.03
N ILE A 126 21.15 -16.71 2.15
CA ILE A 126 20.02 -15.90 2.59
C ILE A 126 20.34 -15.30 3.97
N SER A 127 20.25 -13.98 4.08
CA SER A 127 20.43 -13.24 5.34
C SER A 127 19.11 -12.63 5.81
N THR A 128 19.07 -12.11 7.04
CA THR A 128 17.94 -11.33 7.57
C THR A 128 17.60 -10.13 6.66
N TYR A 129 18.61 -9.50 6.06
CA TYR A 129 18.43 -8.47 5.04
C TYR A 129 17.77 -9.01 3.76
N THR A 130 18.21 -10.17 3.26
CA THR A 130 17.65 -10.79 2.04
C THR A 130 16.17 -11.13 2.23
N LEU A 131 15.81 -11.70 3.39
CA LEU A 131 14.41 -12.04 3.73
C LEU A 131 13.49 -10.81 3.79
N LEU A 132 14.04 -9.64 4.12
CA LEU A 132 13.29 -8.39 4.11
C LEU A 132 13.18 -7.78 2.71
N VAL A 133 14.32 -7.61 2.04
CA VAL A 133 14.43 -6.77 0.84
C VAL A 133 13.93 -7.50 -0.41
N LEU A 134 14.15 -8.81 -0.52
CA LEU A 134 13.78 -9.55 -1.72
C LEU A 134 12.26 -9.55 -1.96
N PRO A 135 11.39 -9.87 -0.97
CA PRO A 135 9.93 -9.76 -1.16
C PRO A 135 9.46 -8.32 -1.40
N ARG A 136 10.07 -7.33 -0.74
CA ARG A 136 9.75 -5.91 -0.93
C ARG A 136 10.13 -5.42 -2.33
N LEU A 137 11.23 -5.91 -2.90
CA LEU A 137 11.60 -5.62 -4.28
C LEU A 137 10.55 -6.13 -5.27
N VAL A 138 10.03 -7.35 -5.06
CA VAL A 138 8.94 -7.90 -5.90
C VAL A 138 7.68 -7.05 -5.77
N CYS A 139 7.29 -6.66 -4.55
CA CYS A 139 6.16 -5.75 -4.33
C CYS A 139 6.38 -4.38 -4.99
N CYS A 140 7.61 -3.85 -4.95
CA CYS A 140 7.98 -2.62 -5.65
C CYS A 140 7.83 -2.76 -7.17
N LEU A 141 8.23 -3.88 -7.76
CA LEU A 141 8.01 -4.15 -9.18
C LEU A 141 6.51 -4.22 -9.51
N ILE A 142 5.72 -4.92 -8.69
CA ILE A 142 4.25 -4.98 -8.81
C ILE A 142 3.64 -3.57 -8.68
N SER A 143 4.21 -2.69 -7.84
CA SER A 143 3.68 -1.34 -7.63
C SER A 143 3.63 -0.50 -8.92
N PHE A 144 4.51 -0.77 -9.90
CA PHE A 144 4.53 -0.08 -11.19
C PHE A 144 3.33 -0.41 -12.09
N ILE A 145 2.59 -1.50 -11.82
CA ILE A 145 1.31 -1.79 -12.47
C ILE A 145 0.33 -0.64 -12.22
N ASN A 146 0.38 -0.03 -11.02
CA ASN A 146 -0.47 1.10 -10.68
C ASN A 146 -0.12 2.34 -11.51
N ASP A 147 1.18 2.68 -11.62
CA ASP A 147 1.66 3.81 -12.42
C ASP A 147 1.26 3.62 -13.90
N TYR A 148 1.46 2.41 -14.44
CA TYR A 148 1.07 2.07 -15.80
C TYR A 148 -0.44 2.19 -16.01
N SER A 149 -1.25 1.65 -15.10
CA SER A 149 -2.71 1.71 -15.19
C SER A 149 -3.20 3.15 -15.17
N LEU A 150 -2.70 3.98 -14.25
CA LEU A 150 -3.02 5.40 -14.18
C LEU A 150 -2.61 6.14 -15.45
N TYR A 151 -1.40 5.90 -15.96
CA TYR A 151 -0.92 6.48 -17.21
C TYR A 151 -1.85 6.13 -18.39
N ARG A 152 -2.21 4.85 -18.54
CA ARG A 152 -3.07 4.37 -19.62
C ARG A 152 -4.48 4.95 -19.53
N ILE A 153 -5.08 5.01 -18.34
CA ILE A 153 -6.39 5.65 -18.15
C ILE A 153 -6.34 7.11 -18.59
N CYS A 154 -5.30 7.85 -18.21
CA CYS A 154 -5.15 9.25 -18.61
C CYS A 154 -5.02 9.40 -20.14
N LEU A 155 -4.28 8.52 -20.80
CA LEU A 155 -4.17 8.55 -22.27
C LEU A 155 -5.51 8.26 -22.96
N LEU A 156 -6.30 7.33 -22.42
CA LEU A 156 -7.58 6.96 -23.00
C LEU A 156 -8.62 8.09 -22.92
N GLU A 157 -8.58 8.88 -21.85
CA GLU A 157 -9.45 10.03 -21.60
C GLU A 157 -8.90 11.37 -22.17
N ASP A 158 -7.76 11.35 -22.87
CA ASP A 158 -7.04 12.55 -23.35
C ASP A 158 -6.72 13.57 -22.24
N GLU A 159 -6.39 13.03 -21.06
CA GLU A 159 -6.20 13.75 -19.81
C GLU A 159 -4.72 13.94 -19.49
N GLU A 160 -4.35 15.04 -18.80
CA GLU A 160 -2.94 15.30 -18.46
C GLU A 160 -2.38 14.24 -17.49
N TYR A 161 -1.61 13.28 -18.02
CA TYR A 161 -1.02 12.20 -17.23
C TYR A 161 0.15 12.64 -16.35
N ARG A 162 0.92 13.66 -16.76
CA ARG A 162 2.20 14.03 -16.09
C ARG A 162 2.01 14.46 -14.64
N THR A 163 1.03 15.33 -14.40
CA THR A 163 0.74 15.81 -13.04
C THR A 163 0.15 14.70 -12.17
N ARG A 164 -0.70 13.84 -12.74
CA ARG A 164 -1.27 12.67 -12.07
C ARG A 164 -0.18 11.68 -11.66
N LEU A 165 0.74 11.35 -12.56
CA LEU A 165 1.89 10.47 -12.27
C LEU A 165 2.84 11.07 -11.23
N LEU A 166 3.11 12.38 -11.28
CA LEU A 166 3.94 13.04 -10.28
C LEU A 166 3.28 13.00 -8.89
N ALA A 167 1.99 13.29 -8.81
CA ALA A 167 1.20 13.18 -7.58
C ALA A 167 1.24 11.74 -7.04
N PHE A 168 1.00 10.76 -7.92
CA PHE A 168 1.01 9.34 -7.58
C PHE A 168 2.38 8.88 -7.05
N ALA A 169 3.45 9.14 -7.80
CA ALA A 169 4.80 8.71 -7.47
C ALA A 169 5.40 9.42 -6.25
N SER A 170 4.90 10.62 -5.90
CA SER A 170 5.30 11.34 -4.68
C SER A 170 4.49 10.96 -3.45
N SER A 171 3.48 10.10 -3.60
CA SER A 171 2.65 9.66 -2.48
C SER A 171 3.42 8.69 -1.59
N TYR A 172 3.41 8.93 -0.27
CA TYR A 172 4.01 8.02 0.72
C TYR A 172 3.32 6.66 0.71
N VAL A 173 2.03 6.62 0.34
CA VAL A 173 1.27 5.39 0.15
C VAL A 173 1.93 4.51 -0.92
N ILE A 174 2.38 5.09 -2.02
CA ILE A 174 3.02 4.34 -3.11
C ILE A 174 4.48 4.01 -2.80
N ILE A 175 5.20 4.94 -2.16
CA ILE A 175 6.62 4.73 -1.84
C ILE A 175 6.80 3.69 -0.71
N ILE A 176 5.91 3.70 0.29
CA ILE A 176 6.04 2.88 1.51
C ILE A 176 5.04 1.71 1.53
N TYR A 177 3.73 1.95 1.43
CA TYR A 177 2.75 0.85 1.57
C TYR A 177 2.77 -0.09 0.36
N ALA A 178 2.84 0.44 -0.87
CA ALA A 178 2.79 -0.38 -2.08
C ALA A 178 4.08 -1.17 -2.36
N THR A 179 5.20 -0.83 -1.71
CA THR A 179 6.48 -1.56 -1.82
C THR A 179 6.65 -2.63 -0.74
N ARG A 180 5.71 -2.74 0.20
CA ARG A 180 5.73 -3.73 1.28
C ARG A 180 4.82 -4.91 0.97
N THR A 181 5.07 -6.02 1.65
CA THR A 181 4.39 -7.30 1.50
C THR A 181 2.99 -7.34 2.14
N PHE A 182 2.24 -6.25 2.03
CA PHE A 182 0.86 -6.21 2.47
C PHE A 182 -0.07 -6.84 1.42
N THR A 183 -0.99 -7.69 1.87
CA THR A 183 -2.07 -8.20 1.03
C THR A 183 -2.91 -7.07 0.40
N ASN A 184 -3.07 -5.95 1.13
CA ASN A 184 -3.72 -4.73 0.64
C ASN A 184 -2.99 -4.03 -0.52
N ALA A 185 -1.65 -4.18 -0.62
CA ALA A 185 -0.88 -3.65 -1.74
C ALA A 185 -1.17 -4.43 -3.04
N PHE A 186 -1.42 -5.75 -2.93
CA PHE A 186 -1.90 -6.54 -4.06
C PHE A 186 -3.33 -6.17 -4.47
N GLU A 187 -4.23 -5.92 -3.51
CA GLU A 187 -5.57 -5.39 -3.82
C GLU A 187 -5.47 -4.08 -4.60
N LEU A 188 -4.57 -3.16 -4.21
CA LEU A 188 -4.32 -1.92 -4.96
C LEU A 188 -3.87 -2.19 -6.40
N ALA A 189 -2.89 -3.08 -6.60
CA ALA A 189 -2.42 -3.44 -7.94
C ALA A 189 -3.54 -4.04 -8.81
N LEU A 190 -4.35 -4.95 -8.25
CA LEU A 190 -5.47 -5.59 -8.95
C LEU A 190 -6.60 -4.60 -9.27
N VAL A 191 -6.94 -3.71 -8.33
CA VAL A 191 -7.93 -2.63 -8.57
C VAL A 191 -7.45 -1.68 -9.65
N SER A 192 -6.17 -1.29 -9.65
CA SER A 192 -5.62 -0.39 -10.67
C SER A 192 -5.73 -1.00 -12.07
N LEU A 193 -5.38 -2.29 -12.19
CA LEU A 193 -5.45 -3.03 -13.46
C LEU A 193 -6.91 -3.18 -13.92
N MET A 194 -7.83 -3.52 -13.00
CA MET A 194 -9.26 -3.64 -13.30
C MET A 194 -9.86 -2.30 -13.75
N LEU A 195 -9.52 -1.20 -13.08
CA LEU A 195 -9.95 0.14 -13.47
C LEU A 195 -9.47 0.51 -14.87
N TYR A 196 -8.21 0.18 -15.22
CA TYR A 196 -7.69 0.39 -16.56
C TYR A 196 -8.46 -0.41 -17.61
N VAL A 197 -8.62 -1.72 -17.40
CA VAL A 197 -9.32 -2.62 -18.34
C VAL A 197 -10.77 -2.21 -18.54
N VAL A 198 -11.48 -1.82 -17.47
CA VAL A 198 -12.86 -1.36 -17.54
C VAL A 198 -12.95 0.02 -18.20
N SER A 199 -12.00 0.93 -17.96
CA SER A 199 -11.99 2.24 -18.62
C SER A 199 -11.79 2.10 -20.14
N ASP A 200 -10.85 1.24 -20.58
CA ASP A 200 -10.64 0.93 -22.00
C ASP A 200 -11.92 0.37 -22.64
N CYS A 201 -12.57 -0.55 -21.92
CA CYS A 201 -13.87 -1.10 -22.30
C CYS A 201 -14.93 0.01 -22.50
N ILE A 202 -15.13 0.88 -21.50
CA ILE A 202 -16.13 1.96 -21.56
C ILE A 202 -15.86 2.86 -22.77
N ILE A 203 -14.61 3.31 -22.95
CA ILE A 203 -14.24 4.24 -24.02
C ILE A 203 -14.38 3.59 -25.40
N CYS A 204 -13.95 2.34 -25.55
CA CYS A 204 -14.12 1.59 -26.80
C CYS A 204 -15.60 1.44 -27.15
N SER A 205 -16.45 1.08 -26.20
CA SER A 205 -17.90 0.98 -26.45
C SER A 205 -18.54 2.32 -26.77
N ASN A 206 -18.16 3.38 -26.07
CA ASN A 206 -18.68 4.73 -26.35
C ASN A 206 -18.31 5.19 -27.76
N LYS A 207 -17.10 4.88 -28.25
CA LYS A 207 -16.70 5.17 -29.64
C LYS A 207 -17.55 4.41 -30.65
N VAL A 208 -17.71 3.10 -30.46
CA VAL A 208 -18.51 2.26 -31.37
C VAL A 208 -19.99 2.66 -31.35
N LEU A 209 -20.55 2.97 -30.17
CA LEU A 209 -21.95 3.41 -30.05
C LEU A 209 -22.18 4.76 -30.73
N LYS A 210 -21.25 5.72 -30.59
CA LYS A 210 -21.33 7.00 -31.30
C LYS A 210 -21.31 6.81 -32.82
N GLU A 211 -20.39 5.99 -33.33
CA GLU A 211 -20.34 5.68 -34.76
C GLU A 211 -21.61 4.97 -35.24
N GLN A 212 -22.14 4.05 -34.43
CA GLN A 212 -23.39 3.36 -34.75
C GLN A 212 -24.58 4.32 -34.79
N GLU A 213 -24.71 5.22 -33.81
CA GLU A 213 -25.76 6.24 -33.75
C GLU A 213 -25.68 7.20 -34.95
N GLU A 214 -24.47 7.60 -35.36
CA GLU A 214 -24.26 8.41 -36.56
C GLU A 214 -24.67 7.68 -37.84
N ILE A 215 -24.30 6.41 -37.98
CA ILE A 215 -24.69 5.57 -39.12
C ILE A 215 -26.21 5.38 -39.15
N ASP A 216 -26.84 5.10 -38.01
CA ASP A 216 -28.28 4.89 -37.91
C ASP A 216 -29.06 6.18 -38.21
N LYS A 217 -28.55 7.34 -37.76
CA LYS A 217 -29.10 8.65 -38.12
C LYS A 217 -29.00 8.89 -39.63
N GLN A 218 -27.83 8.69 -40.22
CA GLN A 218 -27.63 8.83 -41.67
C GLN A 218 -28.55 7.88 -42.46
N TYR A 219 -28.68 6.63 -42.01
CA TYR A 219 -29.54 5.62 -42.63
C TYR A 219 -31.01 6.02 -42.61
N SER A 220 -31.50 6.57 -41.49
CA SER A 220 -32.88 7.05 -41.36
C SER A 220 -33.19 8.23 -42.30
N THR A 221 -32.21 9.12 -42.52
CA THR A 221 -32.36 10.30 -43.39
C THR A 221 -32.10 10.01 -44.87
N ALA A 222 -31.44 8.90 -45.19
CA ALA A 222 -31.06 8.55 -46.55
C ALA A 222 -32.28 8.20 -47.40
N LYS A 223 -32.43 8.87 -48.55
CA LYS A 223 -33.44 8.56 -49.58
C LYS A 223 -32.93 7.57 -50.63
N ASP A 224 -31.64 7.56 -50.92
CA ASP A 224 -31.02 6.67 -51.91
C ASP A 224 -30.78 5.26 -51.33
N ILE A 225 -31.19 4.25 -52.08
CA ILE A 225 -31.05 2.83 -51.74
C ILE A 225 -29.58 2.43 -51.72
N ARG A 226 -28.75 2.95 -52.63
CA ARG A 226 -27.31 2.61 -52.68
C ARG A 226 -26.60 3.03 -51.40
N LEU A 227 -26.87 4.26 -50.95
CA LEU A 227 -26.33 4.80 -49.71
C LEU A 227 -26.82 4.02 -48.47
N ARG A 228 -28.09 3.58 -48.44
CA ARG A 228 -28.60 2.70 -47.36
C ARG A 228 -27.88 1.36 -47.30
N VAL A 229 -27.62 0.72 -48.45
CA VAL A 229 -26.88 -0.55 -48.51
C VAL A 229 -25.44 -0.37 -48.03
N GLU A 230 -24.79 0.72 -48.43
CA GLU A 230 -23.44 1.06 -47.98
C GLU A 230 -23.38 1.28 -46.45
N LEU A 231 -24.30 2.06 -45.89
CA LEU A 231 -24.41 2.29 -44.45
C LEU A 231 -24.69 1.00 -43.67
N SER A 232 -25.54 0.12 -44.19
CA SER A 232 -25.78 -1.21 -43.59
C SER A 232 -24.51 -2.07 -43.57
N ARG A 233 -23.72 -2.06 -44.65
CA ARG A 233 -22.41 -2.74 -44.69
C ARG A 233 -21.43 -2.12 -43.70
N ARG A 234 -21.39 -0.79 -43.60
CA ARG A 234 -20.54 -0.07 -42.65
C ARG A 234 -20.91 -0.45 -41.20
N ARG A 235 -22.20 -0.49 -40.88
CA ARG A 235 -22.70 -0.93 -39.57
C ARG A 235 -22.25 -2.35 -39.23
N LYS A 236 -22.31 -3.29 -40.18
CA LYS A 236 -21.85 -4.68 -39.98
C LYS A 236 -20.33 -4.81 -39.80
N ARG A 237 -19.52 -3.83 -40.24
CA ARG A 237 -18.06 -3.82 -40.07
C ARG A 237 -17.61 -3.27 -38.72
N LEU A 238 -18.51 -2.72 -37.91
CA LEU A 238 -18.15 -2.21 -36.58
C LEU A 238 -17.61 -3.35 -35.69
N PRO A 239 -16.53 -3.10 -34.93
CA PRO A 239 -15.92 -4.13 -34.10
C PRO A 239 -16.85 -4.55 -32.94
N SER A 240 -16.74 -5.82 -32.55
CA SER A 240 -17.43 -6.32 -31.36
C SER A 240 -16.79 -5.76 -30.10
N HIS A 241 -17.56 -4.95 -29.36
CA HIS A 241 -17.09 -4.29 -28.13
C HIS A 241 -17.74 -4.85 -26.86
N SER A 242 -18.82 -5.63 -27.01
CA SER A 242 -19.70 -6.02 -25.91
C SER A 242 -19.04 -6.96 -24.89
N LEU A 243 -18.16 -7.86 -25.35
CA LEU A 243 -17.52 -8.89 -24.51
C LEU A 243 -16.02 -8.65 -24.29
N SER A 244 -15.53 -7.46 -24.65
CA SER A 244 -14.10 -7.13 -24.51
C SER A 244 -13.63 -7.31 -23.07
N HIS A 245 -12.49 -7.98 -22.93
CA HIS A 245 -11.80 -8.26 -21.66
C HIS A 245 -12.59 -9.02 -20.57
N CYS A 246 -13.68 -9.73 -20.93
CA CYS A 246 -14.48 -10.51 -19.97
C CYS A 246 -13.62 -11.50 -19.14
N PHE A 247 -12.76 -12.27 -19.80
CA PHE A 247 -11.88 -13.24 -19.13
C PHE A 247 -10.88 -12.59 -18.16
N THR A 248 -10.29 -11.47 -18.57
CA THR A 248 -9.35 -10.71 -17.74
C THR A 248 -10.03 -10.16 -16.49
N ILE A 249 -11.22 -9.56 -16.63
CA ILE A 249 -11.99 -9.01 -15.50
C ILE A 249 -12.39 -10.14 -14.53
N ALA A 250 -12.88 -11.27 -15.05
CA ALA A 250 -13.23 -12.43 -14.23
C ALA A 250 -12.02 -12.97 -13.45
N THR A 251 -10.87 -13.12 -14.11
CA THR A 251 -9.64 -13.63 -13.50
C THR A 251 -9.12 -12.69 -12.41
N ILE A 252 -9.07 -11.37 -12.66
CA ILE A 252 -8.67 -10.38 -11.65
C ILE A 252 -9.60 -10.43 -10.43
N THR A 253 -10.91 -10.58 -10.67
CA THR A 253 -11.90 -10.67 -9.60
C THR A 253 -11.64 -11.88 -8.71
N VAL A 254 -11.40 -13.06 -9.30
CA VAL A 254 -11.08 -14.28 -8.53
C VAL A 254 -9.80 -14.10 -7.73
N ILE A 255 -8.71 -13.64 -8.37
CA ILE A 255 -7.42 -13.43 -7.68
C ILE A 255 -7.60 -12.48 -6.49
N GLY A 256 -8.34 -11.38 -6.68
CA GLY A 256 -8.59 -10.40 -5.63
C GLY A 256 -9.42 -10.97 -4.47
N VAL A 257 -10.49 -11.72 -4.76
CA VAL A 257 -11.34 -12.35 -3.72
C VAL A 257 -10.57 -13.40 -2.92
N PHE A 258 -9.71 -14.20 -3.57
CA PHE A 258 -8.86 -15.18 -2.88
C PHE A 258 -7.74 -14.52 -2.07
N ASN A 259 -7.20 -13.39 -2.52
CA ASN A 259 -6.29 -12.58 -1.70
C ASN A 259 -7.00 -12.12 -0.40
N ARG A 260 -8.15 -11.45 -0.59
CA ARG A 260 -8.97 -10.87 0.47
C ARG A 260 -10.44 -10.76 0.02
N PRO A 261 -11.41 -11.31 0.75
CA PRO A 261 -12.83 -11.18 0.38
C PRO A 261 -13.36 -9.75 0.36
N THR A 262 -12.69 -8.80 1.03
CA THR A 262 -12.97 -7.36 0.93
C THR A 262 -12.85 -6.82 -0.48
N PHE A 263 -12.09 -7.49 -1.36
CA PHE A 263 -11.93 -7.13 -2.76
C PHE A 263 -13.26 -7.07 -3.51
N ILE A 264 -14.29 -7.80 -3.07
CA ILE A 264 -15.65 -7.71 -3.65
C ILE A 264 -16.15 -6.27 -3.65
N GLY A 265 -15.92 -5.53 -2.56
CA GLY A 265 -16.31 -4.13 -2.46
C GLY A 265 -15.61 -3.23 -3.48
N PHE A 266 -14.34 -3.51 -3.79
CA PHE A 266 -13.56 -2.79 -4.80
C PHE A 266 -13.89 -3.20 -6.24
N ALA A 267 -14.22 -4.47 -6.46
CA ALA A 267 -14.57 -5.01 -7.77
C ALA A 267 -15.99 -4.67 -8.21
N PHE A 268 -16.88 -4.43 -7.25
CA PHE A 268 -18.28 -4.14 -7.54
C PHE A 268 -18.47 -2.94 -8.47
N PRO A 269 -17.90 -1.73 -8.23
CA PRO A 269 -18.12 -0.59 -9.13
C PRO A 269 -17.58 -0.82 -10.56
N PRO A 270 -16.33 -1.27 -10.77
CA PRO A 270 -15.83 -1.54 -12.12
C PRO A 270 -16.64 -2.61 -12.87
N ILE A 271 -17.01 -3.71 -12.21
CA ILE A 271 -17.84 -4.76 -12.84
C ILE A 271 -19.22 -4.21 -13.20
N PHE A 272 -19.85 -3.45 -12.29
CA PHE A 272 -21.15 -2.85 -12.53
C PHE A 272 -21.14 -1.91 -13.75
N PHE A 273 -20.13 -1.03 -13.84
CA PHE A 273 -19.96 -0.14 -15.00
C PHE A 273 -19.69 -0.92 -16.30
N TRP A 274 -18.89 -1.99 -16.24
CA TRP A 274 -18.64 -2.85 -17.40
C TRP A 274 -19.90 -3.56 -17.90
N LEU A 275 -20.75 -4.02 -16.97
CA LEU A 275 -22.02 -4.66 -17.28
C LEU A 275 -23.03 -3.65 -17.89
N GLN A 276 -23.14 -2.46 -17.31
CA GLN A 276 -24.11 -1.43 -17.72
C GLN A 276 -23.75 -0.68 -19.02
N ARG A 277 -22.48 -0.73 -19.43
CA ARG A 277 -21.97 -0.10 -20.66
C ARG A 277 -22.83 -0.40 -21.90
N GLY A 278 -23.41 0.64 -22.49
CA GLY A 278 -24.21 0.53 -23.72
C GLY A 278 -25.63 -0.03 -23.53
N LEU A 279 -26.12 -0.17 -22.29
CA LEU A 279 -27.48 -0.68 -22.01
C LEU A 279 -28.59 0.12 -22.71
N ASN A 280 -28.44 1.44 -22.85
CA ASN A 280 -29.42 2.31 -23.50
C ASN A 280 -29.65 1.98 -24.99
N SER A 281 -28.68 1.33 -25.64
CA SER A 281 -28.72 1.00 -27.08
C SER A 281 -28.85 -0.51 -27.32
N LEU A 282 -28.25 -1.34 -26.47
CA LEU A 282 -28.14 -2.79 -26.67
C LEU A 282 -29.26 -3.60 -25.97
N GLY A 283 -29.96 -3.03 -24.98
CA GLY A 283 -31.00 -3.73 -24.23
C GLY A 283 -30.48 -4.72 -23.16
N PHE A 284 -31.40 -5.21 -22.31
CA PHE A 284 -31.06 -6.00 -21.11
C PHE A 284 -30.49 -7.41 -21.39
N SER A 285 -30.75 -7.99 -22.57
CA SER A 285 -30.23 -9.32 -22.92
C SER A 285 -28.70 -9.38 -22.91
N HIS A 286 -28.03 -8.32 -23.39
CA HIS A 286 -26.57 -8.24 -23.38
C HIS A 286 -26.00 -8.12 -21.96
N PHE A 287 -26.73 -7.51 -21.03
CA PHE A 287 -26.33 -7.47 -19.62
C PHE A 287 -26.33 -8.89 -19.02
N HIS A 288 -27.40 -9.65 -19.23
CA HIS A 288 -27.48 -11.03 -18.75
C HIS A 288 -26.43 -11.94 -19.42
N LEU A 289 -26.19 -11.79 -20.73
CA LEU A 289 -25.13 -12.52 -21.43
C LEU A 289 -23.75 -12.22 -20.85
N ARG A 290 -23.44 -10.93 -20.62
CA ARG A 290 -22.16 -10.52 -20.01
C ARG A 290 -22.00 -11.10 -18.60
N LEU A 291 -23.06 -11.05 -17.79
CA LEU A 291 -23.05 -11.63 -16.45
C LEU A 291 -22.79 -13.14 -16.49
N PHE A 292 -23.51 -13.86 -17.35
CA PHE A 292 -23.34 -15.30 -17.53
C PHE A 292 -21.92 -15.66 -17.99
N LEU A 293 -21.39 -14.94 -18.99
CA LEU A 293 -20.04 -15.16 -19.48
C LEU A 293 -18.96 -14.77 -18.47
N LEU A 294 -19.20 -13.76 -17.63
CA LEU A 294 -18.30 -13.39 -16.54
C LEU A 294 -18.18 -14.55 -15.52
N VAL A 295 -19.31 -15.17 -15.17
CA VAL A 295 -19.34 -16.35 -14.28
C VAL A 295 -18.57 -17.51 -14.90
N ILE A 296 -18.86 -17.87 -16.15
CA ILE A 296 -18.13 -18.96 -16.83
C ILE A 296 -16.63 -18.66 -16.91
N SER A 297 -16.27 -17.42 -17.24
CA SER A 297 -14.88 -17.00 -17.36
C SER A 297 -14.12 -17.04 -16.04
N SER A 298 -14.83 -17.02 -14.89
CA SER A 298 -14.21 -17.09 -13.56
C SER A 298 -13.83 -18.51 -13.13
N LEU A 299 -14.49 -19.53 -13.70
CA LEU A 299 -14.33 -20.93 -13.28
C LEU A 299 -12.88 -21.44 -13.35
N PRO A 300 -12.08 -21.19 -14.42
CA PRO A 300 -10.72 -21.72 -14.50
C PRO A 300 -9.83 -21.21 -13.36
N ALA A 301 -9.88 -19.90 -13.09
CA ALA A 301 -9.12 -19.30 -12.00
C ALA A 301 -9.59 -19.84 -10.64
N LEU A 302 -10.91 -19.94 -10.44
CA LEU A 302 -11.49 -20.43 -9.18
C LEU A 302 -11.05 -21.87 -8.87
N LEU A 303 -11.07 -22.74 -9.87
CA LEU A 303 -10.64 -24.14 -9.72
C LEU A 303 -9.16 -24.25 -9.36
N ILE A 304 -8.29 -23.44 -10.00
CA ILE A 304 -6.85 -23.43 -9.70
C ILE A 304 -6.60 -23.05 -8.24
N PHE A 305 -7.23 -21.97 -7.75
CA PHE A 305 -7.02 -21.49 -6.39
C PHE A 305 -7.52 -22.48 -5.34
N ILE A 306 -8.72 -23.04 -5.53
CA ILE A 306 -9.28 -24.07 -4.63
C ILE A 306 -8.38 -25.30 -4.60
N PHE A 307 -7.91 -25.75 -5.77
CA PHE A 307 -7.07 -26.93 -5.88
C PHE A 307 -5.74 -26.75 -5.15
N VAL A 308 -5.06 -25.61 -5.35
CA VAL A 308 -3.78 -25.32 -4.67
C VAL A 308 -3.96 -25.19 -3.16
N ASP A 309 -4.98 -24.48 -2.68
CA ASP A 309 -5.25 -24.36 -1.24
C ASP A 309 -5.53 -25.73 -0.61
N SER A 310 -6.32 -26.57 -1.28
CA SER A 310 -6.68 -27.90 -0.77
C SER A 310 -5.47 -28.84 -0.67
N ILE A 311 -4.49 -28.72 -1.57
CA ILE A 311 -3.22 -29.45 -1.48
C ILE A 311 -2.37 -28.92 -0.32
N TYR A 312 -2.24 -27.59 -0.22
CA TYR A 312 -1.39 -26.97 0.80
C TYR A 312 -1.86 -27.29 2.23
N TYR A 313 -3.17 -27.23 2.48
CA TYR A 313 -3.73 -27.55 3.80
C TYR A 313 -3.87 -29.05 4.08
N GLY A 314 -3.47 -29.92 3.13
CA GLY A 314 -3.46 -31.37 3.32
C GLY A 314 -4.85 -32.02 3.35
N THR A 315 -5.89 -31.32 2.89
CA THR A 315 -7.24 -31.91 2.75
C THR A 315 -7.34 -32.78 1.51
N LEU A 316 -6.55 -32.47 0.47
CA LEU A 316 -6.35 -33.32 -0.71
C LEU A 316 -4.96 -33.95 -0.67
N ASN A 317 -4.91 -35.24 -0.36
CA ASN A 317 -3.72 -36.05 -0.61
C ASN A 317 -3.68 -36.48 -2.07
N THR A 318 -2.55 -36.23 -2.75
CA THR A 318 -2.34 -36.64 -4.14
C THR A 318 -2.48 -38.15 -4.35
N LEU A 319 -2.14 -38.95 -3.34
CA LEU A 319 -2.28 -40.41 -3.33
C LEU A 319 -3.73 -40.89 -3.16
N ASP A 320 -4.54 -40.18 -2.37
CA ASP A 320 -5.94 -40.53 -2.14
C ASP A 320 -6.83 -40.09 -3.31
N PHE A 321 -6.48 -38.97 -3.96
CA PHE A 321 -7.13 -38.50 -5.18
C PHE A 321 -7.09 -39.54 -6.30
N VAL A 322 -5.95 -40.20 -6.51
CA VAL A 322 -5.77 -41.23 -7.54
C VAL A 322 -6.55 -42.51 -7.22
N LYS A 323 -6.77 -42.82 -5.95
CA LYS A 323 -7.38 -44.10 -5.50
C LYS A 323 -8.89 -44.03 -5.27
N ASN A 324 -9.40 -42.94 -4.70
CA ASN A 324 -10.76 -42.88 -4.16
C ASN A 324 -11.67 -41.86 -4.88
N GLY A 325 -11.14 -41.12 -5.87
CA GLY A 325 -11.89 -40.09 -6.58
C GLY A 325 -12.16 -38.83 -5.73
N LEU A 326 -12.89 -37.87 -6.32
CA LEU A 326 -13.13 -36.54 -5.74
C LEU A 326 -14.36 -36.52 -4.82
N MET A 327 -14.15 -36.21 -3.54
CA MET A 327 -15.25 -35.85 -2.63
C MET A 327 -15.29 -34.34 -2.38
N LEU A 328 -16.46 -33.71 -2.54
CA LEU A 328 -16.64 -32.26 -2.40
C LEU A 328 -16.21 -31.71 -1.02
N ARG A 329 -16.25 -32.55 0.03
CA ARG A 329 -15.85 -32.19 1.40
C ARG A 329 -14.34 -31.98 1.57
N GLN A 330 -13.53 -32.40 0.60
CA GLN A 330 -12.06 -32.28 0.65
C GLN A 330 -11.55 -30.94 0.10
N PHE A 331 -12.42 -30.14 -0.52
CA PHE A 331 -12.02 -28.86 -1.09
C PHE A 331 -12.08 -27.73 -0.07
N VAL A 332 -10.98 -26.98 -0.01
CA VAL A 332 -10.87 -25.77 0.80
C VAL A 332 -11.21 -24.54 -0.04
N VAL A 333 -12.21 -23.78 0.41
CA VAL A 333 -12.57 -22.49 -0.19
C VAL A 333 -12.30 -21.39 0.83
N THR A 334 -11.07 -20.87 0.81
CA THR A 334 -10.58 -19.89 1.79
C THR A 334 -11.44 -18.62 1.88
N PRO A 335 -11.97 -18.00 0.79
CA PRO A 335 -12.85 -16.85 0.91
C PRO A 335 -14.15 -17.13 1.66
N PHE A 336 -14.71 -18.33 1.48
CA PHE A 336 -15.94 -18.74 2.15
C PHE A 336 -15.69 -18.95 3.64
N ASN A 337 -14.60 -19.64 4.00
CA ASN A 337 -14.18 -19.82 5.39
C ASN A 337 -13.90 -18.48 6.08
N PHE A 338 -13.27 -17.54 5.39
CA PHE A 338 -13.05 -16.19 5.90
C PHE A 338 -14.36 -15.46 6.23
N ILE A 339 -15.37 -15.55 5.36
CA ILE A 339 -16.68 -14.96 5.63
C ILE A 339 -17.32 -15.61 6.84
N LEU A 340 -17.29 -16.94 6.93
CA LEU A 340 -17.82 -17.68 8.09
C LEU A 340 -17.13 -17.28 9.40
N TYR A 341 -15.80 -17.11 9.38
CA TYR A 341 -15.02 -16.67 10.54
C TYR A 341 -15.45 -15.29 11.04
N ASN A 342 -15.68 -14.35 10.12
CA ASN A 342 -15.99 -12.95 10.43
C ASN A 342 -17.48 -12.68 10.70
N ILE A 343 -18.37 -13.66 10.48
CA ILE A 343 -19.78 -13.55 10.89
C ILE A 343 -19.90 -13.71 12.42
N ASP A 344 -19.01 -14.46 13.05
CA ASP A 344 -19.01 -14.67 14.49
C ASP A 344 -18.45 -13.44 15.25
N SER A 345 -19.34 -12.74 15.95
CA SER A 345 -19.02 -11.53 16.69
C SER A 345 -18.00 -11.73 17.83
N SER A 346 -17.85 -12.95 18.35
CA SER A 346 -16.87 -13.25 19.40
C SER A 346 -15.43 -13.27 18.88
N ASN A 347 -15.24 -13.55 17.58
CA ASN A 347 -13.94 -13.43 16.93
C ASN A 347 -13.58 -11.95 16.67
N LEU A 348 -14.58 -11.11 16.39
CA LEU A 348 -14.39 -9.68 16.12
C LEU A 348 -14.03 -8.86 17.37
N SER A 349 -14.47 -9.28 18.57
CA SER A 349 -14.17 -8.55 19.81
C SER A 349 -12.69 -8.57 20.19
N ASN A 350 -11.90 -9.47 19.61
CA ASN A 350 -10.44 -9.51 19.79
C ASN A 350 -9.72 -8.46 18.92
N HIS A 351 -10.43 -7.81 18.01
CA HIS A 351 -9.90 -6.76 17.14
C HIS A 351 -10.38 -5.39 17.60
N GLY A 352 -9.53 -4.37 17.47
CA GLY A 352 -9.86 -3.00 17.87
C GLY A 352 -11.15 -2.51 17.21
N LEU A 353 -12.08 -2.02 18.02
CA LEU A 353 -13.35 -1.45 17.57
C LEU A 353 -13.19 0.04 17.30
N HIS A 354 -13.64 0.48 16.13
CA HIS A 354 -13.62 1.87 15.72
C HIS A 354 -15.03 2.39 15.40
N PRO A 355 -15.28 3.70 15.57
CA PRO A 355 -16.50 4.32 15.07
C PRO A 355 -16.65 4.14 13.56
N ARG A 356 -17.88 3.96 13.07
CA ARG A 356 -18.16 3.66 11.65
C ARG A 356 -17.68 4.73 10.67
N PHE A 357 -17.46 5.97 11.12
CA PHE A 357 -16.99 7.08 10.30
C PHE A 357 -15.45 7.17 10.19
N THR A 358 -14.69 6.29 10.85
CA THR A 358 -13.22 6.38 10.92
C THR A 358 -12.58 6.29 9.55
N HIS A 359 -13.05 5.40 8.68
CA HIS A 359 -12.56 5.29 7.31
C HIS A 359 -12.71 6.61 6.54
N LEU A 360 -13.90 7.21 6.60
CA LEU A 360 -14.20 8.44 5.86
C LEU A 360 -13.48 9.66 6.44
N LEU A 361 -13.59 9.91 7.75
CA LEU A 361 -13.16 11.16 8.37
C LEU A 361 -11.70 11.14 8.86
N VAL A 362 -11.13 9.97 9.13
CA VAL A 362 -9.76 9.84 9.64
C VAL A 362 -8.85 9.21 8.60
N ASN A 363 -9.19 8.02 8.10
CA ASN A 363 -8.28 7.26 7.27
C ASN A 363 -8.07 7.87 5.87
N VAL A 364 -9.12 8.41 5.23
CA VAL A 364 -8.97 9.10 3.93
C VAL A 364 -8.08 10.35 4.03
N PRO A 365 -8.28 11.28 4.99
CA PRO A 365 -7.33 12.37 5.22
C PRO A 365 -5.92 11.90 5.62
N LEU A 366 -5.82 10.85 6.43
CA LEU A 366 -4.53 10.29 6.85
C LEU A 366 -3.71 9.72 5.68
N LEU A 367 -4.35 9.10 4.69
CA LEU A 367 -3.65 8.52 3.54
C LEU A 367 -3.32 9.55 2.46
N TYR A 368 -4.19 10.54 2.28
CA TYR A 368 -4.17 11.40 1.10
C TYR A 368 -4.05 12.90 1.41
N GLY A 369 -3.91 13.30 2.69
CA GLY A 369 -3.71 14.68 3.10
C GLY A 369 -4.68 15.65 2.41
N ILE A 370 -4.14 16.61 1.66
CA ILE A 370 -4.94 17.60 0.92
C ILE A 370 -5.85 16.97 -0.14
N LEU A 371 -5.43 15.88 -0.81
CA LEU A 371 -6.27 15.17 -1.78
C LEU A 371 -7.43 14.45 -1.08
N GLY A 372 -7.19 13.91 0.13
CA GLY A 372 -8.23 13.33 0.98
C GLY A 372 -9.26 14.38 1.40
N ALA A 373 -8.80 15.56 1.84
CA ALA A 373 -9.68 16.67 2.17
C ALA A 373 -10.52 17.16 0.97
N THR A 374 -9.92 17.26 -0.22
CA THR A 374 -10.68 17.61 -1.45
C THR A 374 -11.68 16.52 -1.84
N THR A 375 -11.35 15.25 -1.58
CA THR A 375 -12.27 14.13 -1.78
C THR A 375 -13.50 14.31 -0.88
N LEU A 376 -13.31 14.55 0.41
CA LEU A 376 -14.41 14.79 1.35
C LEU A 376 -15.29 15.97 0.94
N PHE A 377 -14.68 17.09 0.54
CA PHE A 377 -15.44 18.25 0.05
C PHE A 377 -16.27 17.94 -1.20
N SER A 378 -15.70 17.17 -2.14
CA SER A 378 -16.43 16.70 -3.32
C SER A 378 -17.61 15.81 -2.95
N LEU A 379 -17.43 14.89 -2.01
CA LEU A 379 -18.51 14.02 -1.50
C LEU A 379 -19.65 14.82 -0.86
N LEU A 380 -19.33 15.86 -0.08
CA LEU A 380 -20.34 16.77 0.48
C LEU A 380 -21.14 17.49 -0.60
N ASN A 381 -20.50 17.91 -1.70
CA ASN A 381 -21.20 18.56 -2.82
C ASN A 381 -22.11 17.58 -3.58
N ILE A 382 -21.70 16.33 -3.72
CA ILE A 382 -22.52 15.27 -4.31
C ILE A 382 -23.73 15.01 -3.41
N PHE A 383 -23.52 14.86 -2.10
CA PHE A 383 -24.59 14.66 -1.14
C PHE A 383 -25.60 15.83 -1.15
N LYS A 384 -25.10 17.07 -1.20
CA LYS A 384 -25.93 18.27 -1.37
C LYS A 384 -26.72 18.25 -2.68
N SER A 385 -26.12 17.79 -3.77
CA SER A 385 -26.79 17.68 -5.07
C SER A 385 -27.90 16.64 -5.06
N ILE A 386 -27.70 15.52 -4.37
CA ILE A 386 -28.73 14.49 -4.13
C ILE A 386 -29.87 15.06 -3.29
N LEU A 387 -29.56 15.72 -2.17
CA LEU A 387 -30.56 16.31 -1.28
C LEU A 387 -31.39 17.40 -1.98
N THR A 388 -30.78 18.16 -2.89
CA THR A 388 -31.44 19.17 -3.71
C THR A 388 -32.08 18.62 -4.99
N ARG A 389 -32.12 17.29 -5.17
CA ARG A 389 -32.71 16.56 -6.32
C ARG A 389 -32.15 16.99 -7.68
N LYS A 390 -30.90 17.45 -7.71
CA LYS A 390 -30.20 17.90 -8.91
C LYS A 390 -29.49 16.72 -9.60
N TRP A 391 -30.27 15.74 -10.07
CA TRP A 391 -29.75 14.48 -10.65
C TRP A 391 -28.83 14.68 -11.85
N HIS A 392 -29.00 15.76 -12.62
CA HIS A 392 -28.12 16.09 -13.75
C HIS A 392 -26.67 16.39 -13.36
N HIS A 393 -26.40 16.72 -12.09
CA HIS A 393 -25.05 16.95 -11.58
C HIS A 393 -24.34 15.66 -11.14
N LEU A 394 -25.02 14.52 -11.12
CA LEU A 394 -24.41 13.24 -10.80
C LEU A 394 -23.66 12.68 -12.01
N PRO A 395 -22.51 12.03 -11.79
CA PRO A 395 -21.79 11.42 -12.89
C PRO A 395 -22.60 10.27 -13.47
N ARG A 396 -22.63 10.22 -14.80
CA ARG A 396 -23.28 9.15 -15.54
C ARG A 396 -22.42 7.88 -15.55
N THR A 397 -23.08 6.75 -15.72
CA THR A 397 -22.47 5.40 -15.71
C THR A 397 -21.72 5.06 -17.00
N ASP A 398 -21.78 5.94 -18.00
CA ASP A 398 -21.07 5.85 -19.29
C ASP A 398 -19.72 6.58 -19.27
N ASN A 399 -19.35 7.22 -18.17
CA ASN A 399 -18.15 8.04 -18.05
C ASN A 399 -17.13 7.43 -17.06
N VAL A 400 -15.85 7.44 -17.43
CA VAL A 400 -14.73 7.04 -16.56
C VAL A 400 -14.66 7.89 -15.29
N TYR A 401 -15.02 9.17 -15.35
CA TYR A 401 -15.15 10.01 -14.14
C TYR A 401 -16.15 9.44 -13.13
N GLY A 402 -17.27 8.89 -13.61
CA GLY A 402 -18.27 8.24 -12.76
C GLY A 402 -17.75 6.93 -12.17
N LEU A 403 -17.03 6.15 -12.96
CA LEU A 403 -16.36 4.94 -12.51
C LEU A 403 -15.39 5.25 -11.36
N MET A 404 -14.50 6.23 -11.52
CA MET A 404 -13.51 6.59 -10.51
C MET A 404 -14.18 7.06 -9.22
N LEU A 405 -15.25 7.84 -9.31
CA LEU A 405 -15.98 8.29 -8.12
C LEU A 405 -16.68 7.14 -7.40
N ALA A 406 -17.34 6.24 -8.15
CA ALA A 406 -18.00 5.07 -7.59
C ALA A 406 -16.99 4.12 -6.91
N SER A 407 -15.80 3.98 -7.50
CA SER A 407 -14.66 3.23 -6.94
C SER A 407 -14.02 3.87 -5.71
N ILE A 408 -14.44 5.07 -5.31
CA ILE A 408 -14.13 5.67 -3.99
C ILE A 408 -15.30 5.45 -3.04
N LEU A 409 -16.50 5.85 -3.47
CA LEU A 409 -17.68 5.90 -2.61
C LEU A 409 -18.13 4.53 -2.11
N VAL A 410 -18.22 3.55 -3.02
CA VAL A 410 -18.75 2.23 -2.68
C VAL A 410 -17.79 1.48 -1.77
N PRO A 411 -16.47 1.37 -2.06
CA PRO A 411 -15.58 0.63 -1.16
C PRO A 411 -15.42 1.31 0.19
N VAL A 412 -15.29 2.64 0.26
CA VAL A 412 -15.21 3.37 1.54
C VAL A 412 -16.49 3.16 2.34
N GLY A 413 -17.67 3.25 1.71
CA GLY A 413 -18.95 3.02 2.37
C GLY A 413 -19.12 1.59 2.88
N LEU A 414 -18.81 0.59 2.06
CA LEU A 414 -18.92 -0.83 2.42
C LEU A 414 -17.95 -1.20 3.55
N LEU A 415 -16.69 -0.78 3.47
CA LEU A 415 -15.71 -1.07 4.52
C LEU A 415 -16.01 -0.32 5.82
N SER A 416 -16.69 0.84 5.75
CA SER A 416 -17.16 1.58 6.93
C SER A 416 -18.26 0.88 7.73
N ILE A 417 -18.90 -0.15 7.17
CA ILE A 417 -19.91 -0.96 7.89
C ILE A 417 -19.24 -1.81 8.96
N PHE A 418 -18.04 -2.32 8.68
CA PHE A 418 -17.29 -3.15 9.61
C PHE A 418 -16.67 -2.31 10.74
N PRO A 419 -16.67 -2.81 11.99
CA PRO A 419 -16.17 -2.06 13.14
C PRO A 419 -14.65 -1.95 13.15
N HIS A 420 -13.95 -2.91 12.55
CA HIS A 420 -12.49 -2.90 12.46
C HIS A 420 -12.05 -2.07 11.23
N GLN A 421 -11.48 -0.89 11.48
CA GLN A 421 -11.22 0.12 10.45
C GLN A 421 -9.78 0.62 10.47
N GLU A 422 -8.96 0.08 9.59
CA GLU A 422 -7.55 0.46 9.48
C GLU A 422 -7.25 1.19 8.17
N PRO A 423 -6.32 2.17 8.17
CA PRO A 423 -6.00 2.95 6.98
C PRO A 423 -5.61 2.08 5.77
N ARG A 424 -4.85 1.02 5.98
CA ARG A 424 -4.35 0.14 4.91
C ARG A 424 -5.46 -0.56 4.10
N PHE A 425 -6.68 -0.68 4.63
CA PHE A 425 -7.79 -1.26 3.85
C PHE A 425 -8.24 -0.33 2.72
N LEU A 426 -7.93 0.97 2.79
CA LEU A 426 -8.30 1.94 1.75
C LEU A 426 -7.24 2.16 0.67
N LEU A 427 -6.10 1.44 0.74
CA LEU A 427 -5.04 1.55 -0.27
C LEU A 427 -5.54 1.46 -1.72
N PRO A 428 -6.48 0.56 -2.09
CA PRO A 428 -6.92 0.44 -3.48
C PRO A 428 -7.65 1.66 -4.03
N VAL A 429 -8.09 2.59 -3.17
CA VAL A 429 -8.74 3.85 -3.55
C VAL A 429 -7.74 4.92 -4.03
N THR A 430 -6.43 4.63 -3.98
CA THR A 430 -5.38 5.60 -4.33
C THR A 430 -5.44 6.06 -5.78
N VAL A 431 -5.59 5.13 -6.74
CA VAL A 431 -5.67 5.45 -8.17
C VAL A 431 -6.85 6.37 -8.50
N PRO A 432 -8.10 6.06 -8.10
CA PRO A 432 -9.24 6.93 -8.42
C PRO A 432 -9.15 8.30 -7.73
N ILE A 433 -8.65 8.40 -6.49
CA ILE A 433 -8.46 9.70 -5.81
C ILE A 433 -7.44 10.56 -6.55
N VAL A 434 -6.30 9.98 -6.93
CA VAL A 434 -5.26 10.72 -7.65
C VAL A 434 -5.74 11.13 -9.03
N PHE A 435 -6.42 10.24 -9.76
CA PHE A 435 -6.98 10.55 -11.08
C PHE A 435 -7.93 11.74 -11.03
N LEU A 436 -8.85 11.75 -10.06
CA LEU A 436 -9.87 12.79 -9.92
C LEU A 436 -9.31 14.10 -9.38
N TYR A 437 -8.45 14.09 -8.36
CA TYR A 437 -8.16 15.30 -7.57
C TYR A 437 -6.73 15.84 -7.71
N SER A 438 -5.82 15.20 -8.44
CA SER A 438 -4.45 15.70 -8.59
C SER A 438 -4.35 17.08 -9.27
N PHE A 439 -5.38 17.52 -9.98
CA PHE A 439 -5.40 18.86 -10.59
C PHE A 439 -5.33 19.98 -9.52
N CYS A 440 -5.72 19.69 -8.27
CA CYS A 440 -5.66 20.63 -7.16
C CYS A 440 -4.23 21.06 -6.81
N ILE A 441 -3.26 20.17 -7.05
CA ILE A 441 -1.83 20.42 -6.82
C ILE A 441 -1.08 20.76 -8.12
N GLN A 442 -1.79 20.86 -9.25
CA GLN A 442 -1.21 21.20 -10.55
C GLN A 442 -0.77 22.66 -10.59
N GLU A 443 0.49 22.88 -10.92
CA GLU A 443 0.99 24.20 -11.28
C GLU A 443 0.45 24.60 -12.66
N ARG A 444 -0.08 25.82 -12.78
CA ARG A 444 -0.78 26.26 -14.00
C ARG A 444 0.18 26.43 -15.19
N ARG A 445 -0.30 26.09 -16.38
CA ARG A 445 0.32 26.47 -17.67
C ARG A 445 0.34 28.00 -17.76
N ASN A 446 1.46 28.57 -18.20
CA ASN A 446 1.48 29.96 -18.61
C ASN A 446 0.65 30.07 -19.88
N VAL A 447 -0.47 30.78 -19.82
CA VAL A 447 -1.30 31.08 -20.98
C VAL A 447 -0.69 32.29 -21.68
N TYR A 448 -0.24 32.08 -22.91
CA TYR A 448 0.22 33.14 -23.77
C TYR A 448 -0.84 33.43 -24.83
N VAL A 449 -1.18 34.69 -24.95
CA VAL A 449 -2.12 35.19 -25.95
C VAL A 449 -1.31 35.87 -27.04
N SER A 450 -1.52 35.47 -28.30
CA SER A 450 -0.98 36.16 -29.45
C SER A 450 -1.87 37.36 -29.79
N ASP A 451 -1.29 38.56 -29.85
CA ASP A 451 -2.00 39.82 -30.11
C ASP A 451 -2.19 40.10 -31.62
N GLY A 452 -2.27 39.07 -32.46
CA GLY A 452 -2.33 39.22 -33.93
C GLY A 452 -1.06 39.81 -34.58
N SER A 453 -0.13 40.39 -33.81
CA SER A 453 1.13 41.00 -34.26
C SER A 453 2.35 40.08 -34.10
N GLY A 454 2.15 38.79 -33.82
CA GLY A 454 3.22 37.81 -33.58
C GLY A 454 3.92 37.90 -32.21
N ARG A 455 3.59 38.87 -31.34
CA ARG A 455 4.11 38.94 -29.96
C ARG A 455 3.21 38.17 -29.00
N LEU A 456 3.79 37.21 -28.27
CA LEU A 456 3.12 36.46 -27.20
C LEU A 456 3.12 37.30 -25.90
N ARG A 457 1.94 37.72 -25.42
CA ARG A 457 1.77 38.37 -24.12
C ARG A 457 1.29 37.36 -23.06
N ARG A 458 1.90 37.40 -21.87
CA ARG A 458 1.51 36.56 -20.72
C ARG A 458 0.29 37.14 -20.04
N PHE A 459 -0.81 36.37 -19.96
CA PHE A 459 -2.03 36.80 -19.28
C PHE A 459 -1.80 36.89 -17.75
N LYS A 460 -1.94 38.09 -17.15
CA LYS A 460 -1.50 38.40 -15.76
C LYS A 460 -2.58 38.36 -14.66
N ASN A 461 -3.86 38.22 -14.98
CA ASN A 461 -4.96 38.50 -14.03
C ASN A 461 -5.32 37.38 -13.02
N ILE A 462 -4.34 36.70 -12.40
CA ILE A 462 -4.63 35.63 -11.41
C ILE A 462 -3.54 35.54 -10.32
N LYS A 463 -3.42 36.55 -9.44
CA LYS A 463 -2.48 36.48 -8.29
C LYS A 463 -3.04 35.68 -7.10
N GLU A 464 -4.29 35.87 -6.69
CA GLU A 464 -4.84 35.23 -5.47
C GLU A 464 -4.98 33.71 -5.57
N LYS A 465 -5.58 33.18 -6.65
CA LYS A 465 -5.72 31.72 -6.86
C LYS A 465 -4.37 31.00 -7.05
N LYS A 466 -3.27 31.74 -7.27
CA LYS A 466 -1.91 31.18 -7.40
C LYS A 466 -1.34 30.78 -6.03
N ASN A 467 -1.56 31.61 -5.00
CA ASN A 467 -1.03 31.36 -3.65
C ASN A 467 -1.65 30.10 -3.02
N ILE A 468 -2.97 29.92 -3.14
CA ILE A 468 -3.68 28.76 -2.58
C ILE A 468 -3.19 27.44 -3.18
N ARG A 469 -3.02 27.37 -4.51
CA ARG A 469 -2.51 26.14 -5.17
C ARG A 469 -1.05 25.86 -4.82
N GLN A 470 -0.23 26.89 -4.65
CA GLN A 470 1.14 26.72 -4.17
C GLN A 470 1.17 26.16 -2.74
N MET A 471 0.29 26.66 -1.86
CA MET A 471 0.11 26.09 -0.52
C MET A 471 -0.35 24.63 -0.57
N PHE A 472 -1.33 24.28 -1.41
CA PHE A 472 -1.80 22.89 -1.55
C PHE A 472 -0.68 21.96 -2.03
N ARG A 473 0.11 22.41 -3.01
CA ARG A 473 1.26 21.65 -3.50
C ARG A 473 2.34 21.50 -2.43
N ALA A 474 2.69 22.57 -1.71
CA ALA A 474 3.66 22.53 -0.62
C ALA A 474 3.19 21.59 0.50
N SER A 475 1.91 21.70 0.88
CA SER A 475 1.28 20.82 1.87
C SER A 475 1.32 19.36 1.43
N TRP A 476 1.01 19.04 0.17
CA TRP A 476 1.11 17.67 -0.36
C TRP A 476 2.52 17.10 -0.24
N PHE A 477 3.55 17.80 -0.71
CA PHE A 477 4.92 17.28 -0.66
C PHE A 477 5.47 17.20 0.76
N LEU A 478 5.19 18.20 1.62
CA LEU A 478 5.61 18.18 3.02
C LEU A 478 4.94 17.02 3.77
N PHE A 479 3.63 16.86 3.59
CA PHE A 479 2.86 15.77 4.18
C PHE A 479 3.45 14.41 3.80
N ASN A 480 3.65 14.16 2.50
CA ASN A 480 4.21 12.90 2.05
C ASN A 480 5.65 12.69 2.53
N ALA A 481 6.49 13.73 2.54
CA ALA A 481 7.86 13.63 3.06
C ALA A 481 7.89 13.24 4.56
N CYS A 482 7.06 13.88 5.39
CA CYS A 482 6.94 13.55 6.81
C CYS A 482 6.49 12.09 7.02
N PHE A 483 5.52 11.63 6.24
CA PHE A 483 4.97 10.28 6.37
C PHE A 483 5.90 9.19 5.80
N ILE A 484 6.69 9.50 4.75
CA ILE A 484 7.78 8.64 4.27
C ILE A 484 8.82 8.45 5.39
N LEU A 485 9.23 9.52 6.06
CA LEU A 485 10.17 9.43 7.17
C LEU A 485 9.59 8.64 8.35
N PHE A 486 8.36 8.97 8.76
CA PHE A 486 7.72 8.34 9.91
C PHE A 486 7.48 6.85 9.69
N TYR A 487 6.69 6.47 8.69
CA TYR A 487 6.34 5.06 8.45
C TYR A 487 7.46 4.26 7.79
N GLY A 488 8.36 4.91 7.05
CA GLY A 488 9.51 4.27 6.42
C GLY A 488 10.63 3.92 7.40
N PHE A 489 10.87 4.73 8.44
CA PHE A 489 12.08 4.60 9.24
C PHE A 489 11.90 4.68 10.76
N VAL A 490 10.88 5.40 11.25
CA VAL A 490 10.78 5.75 12.68
C VAL A 490 9.76 4.87 13.40
N HIS A 491 8.55 4.75 12.85
CA HIS A 491 7.47 3.97 13.44
C HIS A 491 7.89 2.51 13.56
N GLN A 492 8.09 2.06 14.80
CA GLN A 492 8.59 0.73 15.13
C GLN A 492 9.94 0.37 14.45
N GLY A 493 10.76 1.38 14.11
CA GLY A 493 11.98 1.23 13.31
C GLY A 493 13.11 0.39 13.92
N GLY A 494 13.12 0.24 15.25
CA GLY A 494 14.11 -0.55 15.98
C GLY A 494 13.96 -2.07 15.87
N ILE A 495 12.83 -2.58 15.36
CA ILE A 495 12.55 -4.02 15.35
C ILE A 495 13.45 -4.78 14.35
N TYR A 496 13.60 -4.28 13.13
CA TYR A 496 14.49 -4.93 12.16
C TYR A 496 15.96 -4.97 12.62
N PRO A 497 16.57 -3.86 13.10
CA PRO A 497 17.91 -3.89 13.67
C PRO A 497 18.05 -4.86 14.85
N LEU A 498 17.04 -4.96 15.71
CA LEU A 498 17.01 -5.94 16.80
C LEU A 498 17.05 -7.38 16.26
N LEU A 499 16.25 -7.70 15.25
CA LEU A 499 16.24 -9.03 14.63
C LEU A 499 17.57 -9.38 13.95
N ASP A 500 18.20 -8.40 13.28
CA ASP A 500 19.52 -8.60 12.66
C ASP A 500 20.62 -8.83 13.72
N HIS A 501 20.58 -8.10 14.84
CA HIS A 501 21.47 -8.34 15.99
C HIS A 501 21.25 -9.73 16.60
N LEU A 502 19.99 -10.07 16.89
CA LEU A 502 19.64 -11.37 17.47
C LEU A 502 19.96 -12.55 16.55
N SER A 503 19.80 -12.41 15.23
CA SER A 503 20.20 -13.47 14.28
C SER A 503 21.71 -13.76 14.38
N LYS A 504 22.54 -12.72 14.57
CA LYS A 504 23.99 -12.88 14.77
C LYS A 504 24.33 -13.49 16.13
N GLU A 505 23.65 -13.06 17.19
CA GLU A 505 23.80 -13.66 18.53
C GLU A 505 23.41 -15.14 18.53
N VAL A 506 22.30 -15.50 17.89
CA VAL A 506 21.84 -16.88 17.79
C VAL A 506 22.81 -17.75 16.99
N LYS A 507 23.43 -17.21 15.94
CA LYS A 507 24.47 -17.92 15.16
C LYS A 507 25.80 -18.06 15.88
N SER A 508 26.15 -17.11 16.75
CA SER A 508 27.42 -17.10 17.49
C SER A 508 27.37 -17.77 18.86
N LYS A 509 26.17 -18.10 19.37
CA LYS A 509 26.02 -18.68 20.70
C LYS A 509 26.77 -20.02 20.85
N PRO A 510 27.37 -20.29 22.02
CA PRO A 510 27.96 -21.59 22.31
C PRO A 510 26.92 -22.72 22.22
N ARG A 511 27.37 -23.93 21.85
CA ARG A 511 26.52 -25.14 21.89
C ARG A 511 25.87 -25.29 23.28
N LEU A 512 24.63 -25.78 23.30
CA LEU A 512 23.84 -26.00 24.52
C LEU A 512 23.53 -24.70 25.29
N THR A 513 23.31 -23.59 24.58
CA THR A 513 22.85 -22.32 25.17
C THR A 513 21.44 -21.99 24.71
N HIS A 514 20.52 -21.85 25.66
CA HIS A 514 19.15 -21.42 25.43
C HIS A 514 19.03 -19.89 25.52
N ILE A 515 18.36 -19.27 24.55
CA ILE A 515 18.10 -17.84 24.58
C ILE A 515 16.62 -17.62 24.85
N HIS A 516 16.31 -16.86 25.89
CA HIS A 516 14.94 -16.43 26.21
C HIS A 516 14.82 -14.94 25.90
N LEU A 517 13.92 -14.57 24.99
CA LEU A 517 13.63 -13.19 24.65
C LEU A 517 12.22 -12.83 25.11
N VAL A 518 12.12 -11.84 25.99
CA VAL A 518 10.87 -11.21 26.38
C VAL A 518 10.74 -9.89 25.64
N THR A 519 9.56 -9.57 25.12
CA THR A 519 9.30 -8.29 24.43
C THR A 519 8.07 -7.60 25.00
N SER A 520 8.05 -6.27 24.99
CA SER A 520 6.85 -5.51 25.37
C SER A 520 6.79 -4.16 24.65
N HIS A 521 5.58 -3.62 24.49
CA HIS A 521 5.27 -2.34 23.85
C HIS A 521 5.84 -2.21 22.42
N ILE A 522 6.07 -3.35 21.76
CA ILE A 522 6.52 -3.46 20.39
C ILE A 522 5.64 -4.45 19.65
N TYR A 523 5.60 -4.34 18.33
CA TYR A 523 4.88 -5.30 17.49
C TYR A 523 5.52 -6.69 17.54
N SER A 524 4.69 -7.71 17.25
CA SER A 524 5.15 -9.10 17.18
C SER A 524 6.31 -9.27 16.21
N LEU A 525 7.27 -10.10 16.61
CA LEU A 525 8.53 -10.32 15.91
C LEU A 525 8.39 -11.47 14.90
N PRO A 526 8.68 -11.26 13.60
CA PRO A 526 8.76 -12.37 12.65
C PRO A 526 9.99 -13.25 12.96
N VAL A 527 9.77 -14.44 13.51
CA VAL A 527 10.83 -15.34 14.01
C VAL A 527 11.67 -15.89 12.85
N SER A 528 11.09 -16.01 11.66
CA SER A 528 11.81 -16.45 10.45
C SER A 528 13.06 -15.61 10.15
N PHE A 529 13.11 -14.35 10.59
CA PHE A 529 14.24 -13.45 10.39
C PHE A 529 15.49 -13.84 11.21
N LEU A 530 15.31 -14.62 12.28
CA LEU A 530 16.41 -15.17 13.08
C LEU A 530 17.12 -16.32 12.38
N GLN A 531 16.46 -16.98 11.42
CA GLN A 531 16.97 -18.11 10.64
C GLN A 531 17.36 -19.31 11.52
N ILE A 532 16.59 -19.55 12.56
CA ILE A 532 16.74 -20.73 13.43
C ILE A 532 16.21 -21.94 12.67
N GLU A 533 16.92 -23.05 12.70
CA GLU A 533 16.43 -24.28 12.08
C GLU A 533 15.18 -24.81 12.81
N SER A 534 14.18 -25.25 12.04
CA SER A 534 12.92 -25.69 12.60
C SER A 534 13.08 -26.95 13.47
N SER A 535 12.62 -26.86 14.72
CA SER A 535 12.54 -27.99 15.64
C SER A 535 11.49 -29.03 15.25
N LYS A 536 10.73 -28.81 14.16
CA LYS A 536 9.77 -29.77 13.62
C LYS A 536 10.39 -30.66 12.54
N LYS A 537 11.57 -30.31 12.02
CA LYS A 537 12.25 -31.06 10.97
C LYS A 537 12.93 -32.30 11.55
N ILE A 538 12.67 -33.44 10.94
CA ILE A 538 13.37 -34.69 11.24
C ILE A 538 14.61 -34.76 10.34
N HIS A 539 15.78 -34.74 10.96
CA HIS A 539 17.05 -34.91 10.27
C HIS A 539 17.43 -36.39 10.28
N GLN A 540 18.02 -36.87 9.19
CA GLN A 540 18.66 -38.17 9.14
C GLN A 540 20.16 -37.96 9.18
N LEU A 541 20.86 -38.66 10.06
CA LEU A 541 22.30 -38.58 10.16
C LEU A 541 22.93 -39.20 8.90
N GLU A 542 23.88 -38.51 8.28
CA GLU A 542 24.59 -39.02 7.10
C GLU A 542 25.18 -40.40 7.41
N ASN A 543 24.95 -41.36 6.51
CA ASN A 543 25.38 -42.76 6.62
C ASN A 543 24.74 -43.61 7.75
N SER A 544 23.60 -43.19 8.32
CA SER A 544 22.80 -44.06 9.20
C SER A 544 21.29 -43.89 9.00
N LYS A 545 20.49 -44.84 9.50
CA LYS A 545 19.02 -44.74 9.54
C LYS A 545 18.52 -43.93 10.76
N LEU A 546 19.44 -43.39 11.58
CA LEU A 546 19.08 -42.67 12.80
C LEU A 546 18.49 -41.31 12.46
N ARG A 547 17.30 -41.07 13.01
CA ARG A 547 16.55 -39.83 12.86
C ARG A 547 16.65 -39.03 14.16
N TYR A 548 16.96 -37.75 14.05
CA TYR A 548 17.01 -36.85 15.20
C TYR A 548 16.25 -35.55 14.91
N VAL A 549 15.86 -34.86 15.97
CA VAL A 549 15.19 -33.57 15.91
C VAL A 549 16.00 -32.59 16.74
N LYS A 550 16.26 -31.40 16.20
CA LYS A 550 16.96 -30.36 16.96
C LYS A 550 16.04 -29.83 18.06
N THR A 551 16.57 -29.76 19.28
CA THR A 551 15.87 -29.16 20.42
C THR A 551 15.73 -27.66 20.23
N LYS A 552 14.55 -27.12 20.54
CA LYS A 552 14.31 -25.68 20.52
C LYS A 552 15.19 -24.99 21.58
N ASP A 553 16.01 -24.06 21.13
CA ASP A 553 17.03 -23.37 21.93
C ASP A 553 16.88 -21.84 21.91
N PHE A 554 15.76 -21.35 21.37
CA PHE A 554 15.31 -19.97 21.39
C PHE A 554 13.85 -19.93 21.82
N HIS A 555 13.51 -19.06 22.76
CA HIS A 555 12.16 -18.93 23.31
C HIS A 555 11.74 -17.48 23.29
N LEU A 556 10.62 -17.19 22.63
CA LEU A 556 10.03 -15.85 22.54
C LEU A 556 8.81 -15.75 23.44
N TYR A 557 8.74 -14.67 24.23
CA TYR A 557 7.61 -14.33 25.08
C TYR A 557 7.17 -12.90 24.75
N GLU A 558 6.02 -12.76 24.08
CA GLU A 558 5.49 -11.46 23.68
C GLU A 558 4.44 -10.97 24.68
N LEU A 559 4.71 -9.84 25.33
CA LEU A 559 3.83 -9.29 26.35
C LEU A 559 2.85 -8.24 25.82
N GLY A 560 2.97 -7.82 24.56
CA GLY A 560 2.18 -6.72 24.02
C GLY A 560 2.26 -5.49 24.94
N SER A 561 1.10 -4.95 25.32
CA SER A 561 0.98 -3.78 26.20
C SER A 561 0.76 -4.11 27.69
N ILE A 562 1.12 -5.33 28.15
CA ILE A 562 0.93 -5.77 29.56
C ILE A 562 1.52 -4.77 30.56
N GLU A 563 0.86 -4.67 31.73
CA GLU A 563 1.24 -3.78 32.81
C GLU A 563 2.61 -4.13 33.41
N LYS A 564 3.34 -3.08 33.81
CA LYS A 564 4.74 -3.18 34.26
C LYS A 564 4.92 -4.05 35.51
N ALA A 565 3.89 -4.23 36.32
CA ALA A 565 3.97 -4.99 37.56
C ALA A 565 4.17 -6.50 37.32
N GLU A 566 3.72 -7.04 36.19
CA GLU A 566 3.80 -8.47 35.88
C GLU A 566 5.16 -8.88 35.28
N VAL A 567 5.87 -7.92 34.67
CA VAL A 567 7.14 -8.16 33.96
C VAL A 567 8.23 -8.79 34.85
N PRO A 568 8.50 -8.29 36.08
CA PRO A 568 9.53 -8.86 36.94
C PRO A 568 9.22 -10.31 37.34
N TYR A 569 7.97 -10.62 37.67
CA TYR A 569 7.55 -11.97 38.05
C TYR A 569 7.76 -12.96 36.90
N LEU A 570 7.43 -12.56 35.67
CA LEU A 570 7.69 -13.41 34.51
C LEU A 570 9.19 -13.62 34.30
N LEU A 571 10.00 -12.55 34.33
CA LEU A 571 11.45 -12.65 34.17
C LEU A 571 12.08 -13.56 35.24
N GLU A 572 11.64 -13.41 36.49
CA GLU A 572 12.08 -14.26 37.59
C GLU A 572 11.71 -15.73 37.37
N SER A 573 10.48 -16.01 36.94
CA SER A 573 10.02 -17.37 36.64
C SER A 573 10.85 -18.04 35.52
N ILE A 574 11.20 -17.27 34.49
CA ILE A 574 12.03 -17.74 33.37
C ILE A 574 13.45 -18.03 33.86
N ILE A 575 14.06 -17.12 34.63
CA ILE A 575 15.41 -17.28 35.18
C ILE A 575 15.47 -18.49 36.11
N MET A 576 14.50 -18.66 37.01
CA MET A 576 14.44 -19.81 37.92
C MET A 576 14.34 -21.14 37.15
N LYS A 577 13.50 -21.19 36.12
CA LYS A 577 13.39 -22.37 35.25
C LYS A 577 14.71 -22.66 34.53
N ALA A 578 15.34 -21.62 33.98
CA ALA A 578 16.60 -21.75 33.25
C ALA A 578 17.77 -22.17 34.17
N GLU A 579 17.85 -21.66 35.40
CA GLU A 579 18.84 -22.14 36.39
C GLU A 579 18.61 -23.61 36.77
N SER A 580 17.34 -24.04 36.92
CA SER A 580 17.07 -25.46 37.15
C SER A 580 17.50 -26.32 35.96
N GLU A 581 17.34 -25.87 34.71
CA GLU A 581 17.78 -26.61 33.52
C GLU A 581 19.30 -26.62 33.40
N LYS A 582 19.97 -25.53 33.76
CA LYS A 582 21.43 -25.46 33.85
C LYS A 582 21.98 -26.42 34.89
N ALA A 583 21.37 -26.52 36.06
CA ALA A 583 21.78 -27.44 37.12
C ALA A 583 21.55 -28.91 36.74
N LYS A 584 20.42 -29.23 36.10
CA LYS A 584 20.03 -30.63 35.77
C LYS A 584 20.62 -31.14 34.46
N LYS A 585 20.73 -30.29 33.45
CA LYS A 585 21.05 -30.66 32.06
C LYS A 585 22.32 -29.98 31.53
N HIS A 586 23.00 -29.17 32.34
CA HIS A 586 24.15 -28.36 31.94
C HIS A 586 23.89 -27.43 30.75
N LEU A 587 22.62 -27.02 30.55
CA LEU A 587 22.23 -26.06 29.52
C LEU A 587 22.52 -24.64 30.00
N LYS A 588 23.39 -23.92 29.29
CA LYS A 588 23.61 -22.49 29.55
C LYS A 588 22.40 -21.70 29.08
N TYR A 589 22.22 -20.48 29.58
CA TYR A 589 21.12 -19.65 29.14
C TYR A 589 21.49 -18.15 29.09
N LYS A 590 20.77 -17.40 28.26
CA LYS A 590 20.73 -15.93 28.28
C LYS A 590 19.27 -15.48 28.33
N VAL A 591 18.93 -14.56 29.22
CA VAL A 591 17.59 -13.94 29.28
C VAL A 591 17.70 -12.49 28.82
N TYR A 592 17.01 -12.17 27.75
CA TYR A 592 16.92 -10.84 27.18
C TYR A 592 15.53 -10.27 27.35
N TYR A 593 15.45 -8.96 27.54
CA TYR A 593 14.20 -8.20 27.52
C TYR A 593 14.34 -7.01 26.58
N SER A 594 13.39 -6.86 25.67
CA SER A 594 13.33 -5.75 24.70
C SER A 594 12.15 -4.84 24.98
N LEU A 595 12.43 -3.54 25.06
CA LEU A 595 11.42 -2.50 25.28
C LEU A 595 11.84 -1.15 24.69
N PRO A 596 10.90 -0.23 24.43
CA PRO A 596 11.22 1.14 24.06
C PRO A 596 12.05 1.84 25.16
N TYR A 597 13.08 2.58 24.76
CA TYR A 597 14.00 3.23 25.70
C TYR A 597 13.28 4.22 26.62
N SER A 598 12.18 4.83 26.15
CA SER A 598 11.29 5.71 26.92
C SER A 598 10.78 5.10 28.24
N LYS A 599 10.75 3.76 28.34
CA LYS A 599 10.28 3.00 29.51
C LYS A 599 11.41 2.41 30.37
N LEU A 600 12.66 2.48 29.90
CA LEU A 600 13.81 1.84 30.57
C LEU A 600 14.03 2.35 32.00
N HIS A 601 13.89 3.66 32.23
CA HIS A 601 14.10 4.26 33.55
C HIS A 601 13.07 3.77 34.58
N GLU A 602 11.80 3.68 34.17
CA GLU A 602 10.73 3.15 35.02
C GLU A 602 10.95 1.67 35.33
N LEU A 603 11.37 0.88 34.33
CA LEU A 603 11.71 -0.53 34.52
C LEU A 603 12.82 -0.74 35.54
N ASN A 604 13.89 0.07 35.49
CA ASN A 604 15.03 -0.09 36.39
C ASN A 604 14.62 -0.02 37.87
N THR A 605 13.73 0.92 38.20
CA THR A 605 13.22 1.05 39.58
C THR A 605 12.44 -0.18 40.04
N ILE A 606 11.69 -0.80 39.13
CA ILE A 606 10.87 -1.99 39.43
C ILE A 606 11.77 -3.24 39.57
N LEU A 607 12.74 -3.43 38.67
CA LEU A 607 13.64 -4.59 38.70
C LEU A 607 14.52 -4.62 39.95
N HIS A 608 15.01 -3.45 40.40
CA HIS A 608 15.76 -3.34 41.66
C HIS A 608 14.93 -3.81 42.87
N GLY A 609 13.62 -3.60 42.89
CA GLY A 609 12.73 -4.11 43.95
C GLY A 609 12.61 -5.64 43.99
N HIS A 610 12.98 -6.34 42.91
CA HIS A 610 12.91 -7.80 42.77
C HIS A 610 14.29 -8.48 42.73
N ASN A 611 15.37 -7.80 43.15
CA ASN A 611 16.76 -8.31 43.07
C ASN A 611 17.20 -8.73 41.65
N LEU A 612 16.60 -8.13 40.63
CA LEU A 612 16.98 -8.31 39.23
C LEU A 612 17.86 -7.14 38.79
N THR A 613 18.98 -7.45 38.17
CA THR A 613 19.88 -6.49 37.55
C THR A 613 19.88 -6.68 36.05
N PHE A 614 20.23 -5.63 35.31
CA PHE A 614 20.38 -5.75 33.87
C PHE A 614 21.60 -4.99 33.35
N THR A 615 22.09 -5.46 32.21
CA THR A 615 23.06 -4.74 31.39
C THR A 615 22.44 -4.44 30.03
N ILE A 616 22.80 -3.29 29.44
CA ILE A 616 22.35 -2.96 28.08
C ILE A 616 23.24 -3.73 27.11
N ASP A 617 22.64 -4.68 26.37
CA ASP A 617 23.34 -5.48 25.37
C ASP A 617 23.36 -4.75 24.01
N TYR A 618 22.21 -4.21 23.61
CA TYR A 618 22.05 -3.54 22.34
C TYR A 618 21.04 -2.40 22.42
N SER A 619 21.26 -1.35 21.63
CA SER A 619 20.27 -0.28 21.45
C SER A 619 20.27 0.20 20.01
N SER A 620 19.09 0.59 19.51
CA SER A 620 18.91 1.07 18.15
C SER A 620 18.06 2.33 18.11
N SER A 621 18.41 3.24 17.19
CA SER A 621 17.60 4.40 16.83
C SER A 621 17.37 4.41 15.30
N PHE A 622 16.28 4.94 14.77
CA PHE A 622 15.12 5.51 15.46
C PHE A 622 14.02 4.46 15.69
N HIS A 623 13.33 4.52 16.83
CA HIS A 623 12.16 3.70 17.13
C HIS A 623 11.12 4.52 17.91
N ILE A 624 9.90 4.54 17.41
CA ILE A 624 8.72 5.05 18.13
C ILE A 624 7.67 3.96 18.17
N SER A 625 7.21 3.64 19.39
CA SER A 625 6.01 2.86 19.63
C SER A 625 4.88 3.80 20.05
N THR A 626 3.72 3.66 19.43
CA THR A 626 2.50 4.41 19.81
C THR A 626 2.01 4.05 21.21
N GLU A 627 2.36 2.86 21.72
CA GLU A 627 2.02 2.39 23.07
C GLU A 627 2.96 2.96 24.15
N ALA A 628 4.15 3.43 23.75
CA ALA A 628 5.17 3.91 24.67
C ALA A 628 5.90 5.14 24.11
N MET A 629 5.13 6.22 23.93
CA MET A 629 5.64 7.48 23.39
C MET A 629 6.81 8.05 24.23
N PRO A 630 7.84 8.61 23.58
CA PRO A 630 8.94 9.30 24.26
C PRO A 630 8.45 10.44 25.15
N ARG A 631 9.03 10.57 26.35
CA ARG A 631 8.74 11.67 27.28
C ARG A 631 9.80 12.76 27.14
N LEU A 632 9.52 13.71 26.25
CA LEU A 632 10.32 14.93 26.11
C LEU A 632 10.20 15.75 27.40
N LYS A 633 11.22 15.72 28.27
CA LYS A 633 11.30 16.65 29.40
C LYS A 633 11.56 18.05 28.83
N THR A 634 10.57 18.93 28.91
CA THR A 634 10.62 20.29 28.36
C THR A 634 11.53 21.26 29.15
N ASN A 635 12.21 20.81 30.20
CA ASN A 635 13.01 21.67 31.08
C ASN A 635 14.45 21.90 30.61
N HIS A 636 14.81 21.49 29.39
CA HIS A 636 16.14 21.80 28.86
C HIS A 636 16.19 23.24 28.35
N LYS A 637 17.14 24.03 28.85
CA LYS A 637 17.36 25.45 28.48
C LYS A 637 17.49 25.66 26.96
N CYS A 638 18.02 24.67 26.22
CA CYS A 638 18.11 24.70 24.75
C CYS A 638 16.73 24.66 24.04
N LEU A 639 15.67 24.13 24.68
CA LEU A 639 14.31 24.03 24.10
C LEU A 639 13.39 25.16 24.56
N THR A 640 13.69 25.81 25.69
CA THR A 640 12.95 26.96 26.24
C THR A 640 13.53 28.30 25.78
N PHE A 641 13.89 28.41 24.50
CA PHE A 641 14.42 29.67 23.98
C PHE A 641 13.25 30.59 23.65
N SER A 642 13.00 31.62 24.49
CA SER A 642 12.03 32.71 24.23
C SER A 642 12.24 33.35 22.85
N ASN A 643 13.47 33.29 22.35
CA ASN A 643 13.84 33.80 21.04
C ASN A 643 13.46 32.91 19.85
N VAL A 644 13.13 31.61 20.03
CA VAL A 644 12.56 30.79 18.95
C VAL A 644 11.13 31.20 18.66
N GLN A 645 10.39 31.64 19.67
CA GLN A 645 9.04 32.18 19.52
C GLN A 645 9.04 33.53 18.77
N THR A 646 9.97 34.43 19.09
CA THR A 646 10.17 35.68 18.33
C THR A 646 10.79 35.43 16.95
N TRP A 647 11.65 34.43 16.78
CA TRP A 647 12.15 34.00 15.46
C TRP A 647 11.03 33.43 14.58
N LEU A 648 10.18 32.54 15.11
CA LEU A 648 8.99 32.04 14.43
C LEU A 648 8.01 33.16 14.09
N HIS A 649 7.85 34.15 14.97
CA HIS A 649 7.01 35.32 14.74
C HIS A 649 7.59 36.26 13.65
N SER A 650 8.90 36.52 13.65
CA SER A 650 9.59 37.31 12.60
C SER A 650 9.66 36.58 11.26
N PHE A 651 9.81 35.25 11.26
CA PHE A 651 9.76 34.41 10.06
C PHE A 651 8.35 34.42 9.45
N LYS A 652 7.30 34.38 10.29
CA LYS A 652 5.90 34.50 9.86
C LYS A 652 5.58 35.88 9.28
N ASN A 653 6.32 36.92 9.69
CA ASN A 653 6.16 38.29 9.22
C ASN A 653 7.17 38.70 8.11
N GLY A 654 8.00 37.78 7.63
CA GLY A 654 8.89 38.01 6.47
C GLY A 654 10.09 38.95 6.71
N VAL A 655 10.47 39.20 7.97
CA VAL A 655 11.62 40.06 8.32
C VAL A 655 12.76 39.17 8.84
N LEU A 656 13.69 38.82 7.96
CA LEU A 656 14.94 38.13 8.32
C LEU A 656 16.05 39.18 8.52
N ASN A 657 16.33 39.53 9.78
CA ASN A 657 17.52 40.30 10.14
C ASN A 657 18.72 39.37 10.35
N SER A 658 19.86 39.69 9.73
CA SER A 658 21.12 38.92 9.83
C SER A 658 21.69 38.84 11.26
N SER A 659 21.39 39.82 12.11
CA SER A 659 21.82 39.83 13.52
C SER A 659 21.15 38.75 14.39
N LEU A 660 19.96 38.27 14.01
CA LEU A 660 19.26 37.19 14.73
C LEU A 660 19.86 35.81 14.44
N SER A 661 20.41 35.60 13.24
CA SER A 661 21.12 34.33 12.91
C SER A 661 22.47 34.23 13.61
N GLU A 662 23.20 35.33 13.78
CA GLU A 662 24.47 35.34 14.52
C GLU A 662 24.26 35.03 16.00
N ASN A 663 23.21 35.58 16.63
CA ASN A 663 22.85 35.26 18.02
C ASN A 663 22.40 33.81 18.22
N PHE A 664 21.74 33.20 17.22
CA PHE A 664 21.37 31.79 17.28
C PHE A 664 22.60 30.87 17.17
N PHE A 665 23.56 31.23 16.30
CA PHE A 665 24.79 30.48 16.13
C PHE A 665 25.71 30.61 17.35
N SER A 666 25.84 31.82 17.92
CA SER A 666 26.57 32.09 19.17
C SER A 666 25.99 31.30 20.35
N PHE A 667 24.67 31.24 20.51
CA PHE A 667 24.05 30.47 21.58
C PHE A 667 24.32 28.96 21.47
N PHE A 668 24.30 28.43 20.24
CA PHE A 668 24.62 27.02 19.99
C PHE A 668 26.10 26.71 20.21
N THR A 669 27.01 27.65 19.92
CA THR A 669 28.44 27.47 20.23
C THR A 669 28.70 27.56 21.73
N ASP A 670 28.02 28.45 22.44
CA ASP A 670 28.21 28.66 23.88
C ASP A 670 27.62 27.52 24.72
N ASN A 671 26.55 26.85 24.23
CA ASN A 671 25.90 25.72 24.90
C ASN A 671 26.04 24.39 24.13
N PHE A 672 27.08 24.27 23.29
CA PHE A 672 27.25 23.13 22.39
C PHE A 672 27.19 21.78 23.12
N TYR A 673 27.88 21.65 24.26
CA TYR A 673 27.89 20.41 25.05
C TYR A 673 26.53 20.07 25.66
N GLU A 674 25.79 21.07 26.14
CA GLU A 674 24.46 20.86 26.73
C GLU A 674 23.43 20.50 25.64
N CYS A 675 23.45 21.21 24.51
CA CYS A 675 22.57 20.86 23.39
C CYS A 675 22.98 19.52 22.74
N TYR A 676 24.27 19.15 22.71
CA TYR A 676 24.73 17.84 22.26
C TYR A 676 24.27 16.72 23.20
N SER A 677 24.34 16.92 24.53
CA SER A 677 23.84 15.93 25.50
C SER A 677 22.33 15.77 25.39
N VAL A 678 21.59 16.86 25.16
CA VAL A 678 20.15 16.84 24.91
C VAL A 678 19.83 16.08 23.62
N ILE A 679 20.55 16.32 22.53
CA ILE A 679 20.36 15.58 21.27
C ILE A 679 20.67 14.10 21.45
N GLN A 680 21.71 13.74 22.21
CA GLN A 680 22.01 12.35 22.52
C GLN A 680 20.93 11.68 23.37
N ASP A 681 20.42 12.37 24.40
CA ASP A 681 19.37 11.85 25.26
C ASP A 681 18.06 11.69 24.49
N LEU A 682 17.72 12.68 23.65
CA LEU A 682 16.60 12.60 22.71
C LEU A 682 16.76 11.40 21.77
N ASN A 683 17.91 11.24 21.11
CA ASN A 683 18.17 10.11 20.22
C ASN A 683 18.02 8.75 20.91
N LYS A 684 18.40 8.66 22.19
CA LYS A 684 18.18 7.45 23.01
C LYS A 684 16.69 7.24 23.29
N GLN A 685 15.95 8.28 23.66
CA GLN A 685 14.49 8.17 23.89
C GLN A 685 13.72 7.71 22.66
N PHE A 686 14.19 8.09 21.46
CA PHE A 686 13.69 7.57 20.18
C PHE A 686 14.39 6.27 19.78
N GLY A 687 14.51 5.32 20.71
CA GLY A 687 15.23 4.08 20.50
C GLY A 687 14.55 2.84 21.10
N LEU A 688 14.95 1.67 20.59
CA LEU A 688 14.60 0.36 21.13
C LEU A 688 15.84 -0.21 21.82
N VAL A 689 15.67 -0.72 23.04
CA VAL A 689 16.77 -1.28 23.83
C VAL A 689 16.54 -2.76 24.10
N LEU A 690 17.62 -3.53 23.99
CA LEU A 690 17.72 -4.92 24.40
C LEU A 690 18.62 -4.97 25.64
N ILE A 691 18.05 -5.44 26.75
CA ILE A 691 18.79 -5.62 28.00
C ILE A 691 18.95 -7.10 28.29
N GLN A 692 20.10 -7.49 28.83
CA GLN A 692 20.31 -8.82 29.39
C GLN A 692 20.00 -8.76 30.88
N VAL A 693 19.07 -9.60 31.34
CA VAL A 693 18.62 -9.64 32.73
C VAL A 693 19.32 -10.79 33.47
N SER A 694 19.81 -10.50 34.66
CA SER A 694 20.39 -11.45 35.59
C SER A 694 19.77 -11.28 36.98
N LYS A 695 19.70 -12.38 37.74
CA LYS A 695 19.30 -12.34 39.14
C LYS A 695 20.53 -12.44 40.02
N HIS A 696 20.66 -11.56 41.01
CA HIS A 696 21.62 -11.78 42.08
C HIS A 696 21.14 -12.95 42.93
N LEU A 697 21.73 -14.12 42.68
CA LEU A 697 21.63 -15.24 43.60
C LEU A 697 22.60 -14.92 44.75
N HIS A 698 22.07 -14.58 45.92
CA HIS A 698 22.87 -14.61 47.13
C HIS A 698 23.41 -16.04 47.27
N ALA A 699 24.74 -16.14 47.20
CA ALA A 699 25.50 -17.38 47.32
C ALA A 699 25.35 -17.97 48.73
#